data_AF-A0A2E1ELL9-F1
#
_entry.id   AF-A0A2E1ELL9-F1
#
_cell.length_a   1.000
_cell.length_b   1.000
_cell.length_c   1.000
_cell.angle_alpha   90.00
_cell.angle_beta   90.00
_cell.angle_gamma   90.00
#
_symmetry.space_group_name_H-M   'P 1'
#
loop_
_entity.id
_entity.type
_entity.pdbx_description
1 polymer ?
#
loop_
_entity_poly.entity_id
_entity_poly.type
_entity_poly.pdbx_seq_one_letter_code
_entity_poly.pdbx_strand_id
1 'polypeptide(L)'
;MMTDFCQQRLPEVLTAHEIALMQRYLALLVSRRQLPPYVGHRPNWPRMAEESGIEVARLRAVSRQLKHALEALIREIPKLPPPEPHLCRPPKPLGRGKRTRERNSADALAPIPRTTRSRARRGSSKTKPGPKPRPIIEFPPADPGPWQDLSDFPTALALHMQRHGDSCWQLCRSTVKPHEAFDRKTIQSWVSGDNCPATLESFEILRRIELRYRLPIGYIRSKLSVTNRSTRSLRKLEGVSTAERRRLAWHLPEDFDLRSREERQEIIDWVRRVIISGTTDYRKYQAAAMKHRFAVQFPGLLDQRDRRKPDLSGAQVSRCAGGNICAPPSLMAEMRDLIAFKMSTLTAVGYQRIGAWGHETASQKLEHVGLMLGALAAAPDSPIKGYGVPIPNLTLALLAFPAVWDWYLRWRERKRGLFTAWEVDMLRTALALTRKETGWLRQSPELAKRLGTIPGLISKEDVSRANNNWDLICDEMHTCASRLVKEIERVARVHRDPFEPILVVLEAESPLGEYRKITEEISQSIPDERRYPVAAAEALRSFLMLRIGLHSGLRQKNLRQMLYCSPGEIPASERSLNDLRRGQLRWSTRENAWELFIPSSAFKNANSSHFGSKPYQLRLPDLGGLYEAIERYTFSRPRFLHSATDSQTFFVKTVKKTSADAAYDQTTFYEAWRLTIQRYGIYNPYTGRGAIDGLLPHGPHNVRDVLATHILKKTGSYEQASYAIQDTPEMVAKHYGRFLPQDKAALAAQVLNKVWEASSHK
;
A
#
# COMPACT_ATOMS: atom_id res chain seq x y z
N MET A 1 -17.32 22.77 19.65
CA MET A 1 -16.08 22.04 19.26
C MET A 1 -14.81 22.65 19.85
N MET A 2 -14.43 23.90 19.54
CA MET A 2 -13.20 24.51 20.14
C MET A 2 -13.37 24.89 21.61
N THR A 3 -14.57 25.32 22.01
CA THR A 3 -14.92 25.60 23.41
C THR A 3 -14.79 24.33 24.25
N ASP A 4 -15.38 23.22 23.78
CA ASP A 4 -15.32 21.90 24.43
C ASP A 4 -13.88 21.36 24.49
N PHE A 5 -13.08 21.58 23.43
CA PHE A 5 -11.67 21.20 23.40
C PHE A 5 -10.88 21.87 24.54
N CYS A 6 -11.03 23.17 24.73
CA CYS A 6 -10.33 23.90 25.79
C CYS A 6 -10.76 23.44 27.20
N GLN A 7 -12.05 23.17 27.40
CA GLN A 7 -12.58 22.70 28.69
C GLN A 7 -12.15 21.27 29.04
N GLN A 8 -11.95 20.39 28.06
CA GLN A 8 -11.59 18.99 28.32
C GLN A 8 -10.08 18.74 28.44
N ARG A 9 -9.23 19.62 27.86
CA ARG A 9 -7.80 19.33 27.66
C ARG A 9 -6.83 20.30 28.33
N LEU A 10 -7.30 21.45 28.81
CA LEU A 10 -6.48 22.49 29.46
C LEU A 10 -6.61 22.62 31.01
N PRO A 11 -7.60 22.03 31.72
CA PRO A 11 -7.75 22.19 33.18
C PRO A 11 -6.59 21.69 34.03
N GLU A 12 -5.79 20.74 33.53
CA GLU A 12 -4.66 20.16 34.29
C GLU A 12 -3.56 21.20 34.58
N VAL A 13 -3.52 22.31 33.84
CA VAL A 13 -2.43 23.29 33.89
C VAL A 13 -2.93 24.73 33.91
N LEU A 14 -4.01 25.08 33.19
CA LEU A 14 -4.57 26.43 33.16
C LEU A 14 -5.75 26.58 34.13
N THR A 15 -5.87 27.74 34.74
CA THR A 15 -7.02 28.12 35.58
C THR A 15 -8.27 28.32 34.73
N ALA A 16 -9.45 28.24 35.36
CA ALA A 16 -10.73 28.48 34.68
C ALA A 16 -10.77 29.85 33.96
N HIS A 17 -10.13 30.88 34.53
CA HIS A 17 -10.01 32.20 33.92
C HIS A 17 -9.12 32.19 32.67
N GLU A 18 -7.95 31.56 32.73
CA GLU A 18 -7.04 31.42 31.59
C GLU A 18 -7.66 30.58 30.45
N ILE A 19 -8.45 29.55 30.79
CA ILE A 19 -9.17 28.75 29.80
C ILE A 19 -10.20 29.62 29.05
N ALA A 20 -10.94 30.47 29.77
CA ALA A 20 -11.89 31.40 29.15
C ALA A 20 -11.19 32.42 28.23
N LEU A 21 -10.03 32.94 28.65
CA LEU A 21 -9.20 33.83 27.83
C LEU A 21 -8.71 33.14 26.55
N MET A 22 -8.25 31.89 26.64
CA MET A 22 -7.80 31.11 25.49
C MET A 22 -8.95 30.77 24.54
N GLN A 23 -10.13 30.39 25.06
CA GLN A 23 -11.33 30.17 24.25
C GLN A 23 -11.72 31.43 23.48
N ARG A 24 -11.71 32.58 24.15
CA ARG A 24 -12.01 33.88 23.53
C ARG A 24 -10.99 34.22 22.45
N TYR A 25 -9.70 34.01 22.70
CA TYR A 25 -8.64 34.24 21.71
C TYR A 25 -8.81 33.35 20.47
N LEU A 26 -9.01 32.04 20.66
CA LEU A 26 -9.16 31.13 19.52
C LEU A 26 -10.45 31.40 18.73
N ALA A 27 -11.55 31.76 19.40
CA ALA A 27 -12.77 32.19 18.73
C ALA A 27 -12.57 33.49 17.94
N LEU A 28 -11.74 34.41 18.45
CA LEU A 28 -11.39 35.66 17.79
C LEU A 28 -10.52 35.44 16.54
N LEU A 29 -9.62 34.44 16.54
CA LEU A 29 -8.89 34.03 15.34
C LEU A 29 -9.82 33.50 14.25
N VAL A 30 -10.83 32.71 14.63
CA VAL A 30 -11.83 32.20 13.67
C VAL A 30 -12.69 33.33 13.12
N SER A 31 -13.19 34.23 13.98
CA SER A 31 -14.07 35.33 13.55
C SER A 31 -13.34 36.33 12.67
N ARG A 32 -12.06 36.62 12.97
CA ARG A 32 -11.20 37.50 12.17
C ARG A 32 -10.52 36.79 10.99
N ARG A 33 -10.72 35.48 10.84
CA ARG A 33 -10.04 34.61 9.86
C ARG A 33 -8.52 34.78 9.86
N GLN A 34 -7.96 35.06 11.03
CA GLN A 34 -6.52 35.21 11.21
C GLN A 34 -5.93 33.85 11.57
N LEU A 35 -4.90 33.45 10.83
CA LEU A 35 -4.12 32.27 11.19
C LEU A 35 -3.39 32.54 12.51
N PRO A 36 -3.29 31.54 13.41
CA PRO A 36 -2.47 31.69 14.60
C PRO A 36 -1.04 32.07 14.23
N PRO A 37 -0.34 32.90 15.03
CA PRO A 37 0.99 33.38 14.68
C PRO A 37 2.04 32.27 14.81
N TYR A 38 2.83 32.06 13.76
CA TYR A 38 3.92 31.08 13.70
C TYR A 38 5.24 31.75 13.32
N VAL A 39 6.36 31.22 13.84
CA VAL A 39 7.71 31.51 13.36
C VAL A 39 8.25 30.24 12.72
N GLY A 40 8.31 30.22 11.38
CA GLY A 40 8.59 29.00 10.62
C GLY A 40 7.55 27.90 10.89
N HIS A 41 7.98 26.75 11.42
CA HIS A 41 7.10 25.61 11.73
C HIS A 41 6.69 25.52 13.22
N ARG A 42 6.98 26.53 14.05
CA ARG A 42 6.67 26.53 15.48
C ARG A 42 5.69 27.66 15.84
N PRO A 43 4.71 27.43 16.75
CA PRO A 43 3.83 28.49 17.23
C PRO A 43 4.63 29.60 17.92
N ASN A 44 4.25 30.84 17.66
CA ASN A 44 4.85 32.02 18.30
C ASN A 44 4.20 32.27 19.67
N TRP A 45 4.62 31.51 20.68
CA TRP A 45 4.05 31.60 22.04
C TRP A 45 4.13 33.00 22.67
N PRO A 46 5.23 33.78 22.53
CA PRO A 46 5.28 35.16 23.02
C PRO A 46 4.17 36.05 22.46
N ARG A 47 3.92 35.97 21.15
CA ARG A 47 2.88 36.77 20.50
C ARG A 47 1.47 36.30 20.87
N MET A 48 1.27 34.98 20.99
CA MET A 48 -0.03 34.45 21.44
C MET A 48 -0.33 34.85 22.89
N ALA A 49 0.67 34.87 23.77
CA ALA A 49 0.53 35.31 25.15
C ALA A 49 0.09 36.77 25.25
N GLU A 50 0.68 37.64 24.43
CA GLU A 50 0.32 39.05 24.33
C GLU A 50 -1.12 39.24 23.82
N GLU A 51 -1.51 38.51 22.77
CA GLU A 51 -2.84 38.62 22.18
C GLU A 51 -3.94 37.92 23.00
N SER A 52 -3.61 36.87 23.77
CA SER A 52 -4.57 36.14 24.62
C SER A 52 -4.62 36.63 26.06
N GLY A 53 -3.63 37.43 26.51
CA GLY A 53 -3.49 37.88 27.89
C GLY A 53 -3.10 36.78 28.89
N ILE A 54 -2.47 35.68 28.41
CA ILE A 54 -2.04 34.55 29.26
C ILE A 54 -0.52 34.52 29.28
N GLU A 55 0.08 34.28 30.43
CA GLU A 55 1.54 34.27 30.57
C GLU A 55 2.22 33.23 29.66
N VAL A 56 3.35 33.61 29.04
CA VAL A 56 4.09 32.75 28.09
C VAL A 56 4.50 31.42 28.70
N ALA A 57 4.90 31.40 29.98
CA ALA A 57 5.30 30.19 30.69
C ALA A 57 4.15 29.17 30.77
N ARG A 58 2.93 29.67 31.04
CA ARG A 58 1.70 28.88 31.16
C ARG A 58 1.29 28.30 29.80
N LEU A 59 1.35 29.10 28.72
CA LEU A 59 1.09 28.61 27.36
C LEU A 59 2.09 27.55 26.89
N ARG A 60 3.37 27.70 27.27
CA ARG A 60 4.40 26.70 26.95
C ARG A 60 4.15 25.37 27.66
N ALA A 61 3.64 25.40 28.89
CA ALA A 61 3.31 24.19 29.66
C ALA A 61 2.19 23.35 29.00
N VAL A 62 1.22 24.00 28.34
CA VAL A 62 0.15 23.32 27.58
C VAL A 62 0.40 23.26 26.06
N SER A 63 1.64 23.51 25.62
CA SER A 63 1.98 23.66 24.21
C SER A 63 1.68 22.43 23.36
N ARG A 64 1.81 21.22 23.93
CA ARG A 64 1.50 19.96 23.23
C ARG A 64 0.00 19.81 22.98
N GLN A 65 -0.82 20.15 23.97
CA GLN A 65 -2.27 20.12 23.89
C GLN A 65 -2.78 21.19 22.92
N LEU A 66 -2.33 22.45 23.05
CA LEU A 66 -2.75 23.56 22.20
C LEU A 66 -2.33 23.39 20.73
N LYS A 67 -1.21 22.73 20.44
CA LYS A 67 -0.72 22.51 19.08
C LYS A 67 -1.78 21.86 18.17
N HIS A 68 -2.54 20.90 18.69
CA HIS A 68 -3.59 20.23 17.90
C HIS A 68 -4.75 21.15 17.53
N ALA A 69 -5.15 22.06 18.43
CA ALA A 69 -6.16 23.07 18.13
C ALA A 69 -5.65 24.10 17.11
N LEU A 70 -4.39 24.55 17.24
CA LEU A 70 -3.80 25.50 16.30
C LEU A 70 -3.62 24.91 14.90
N GLU A 71 -3.19 23.64 14.79
CA GLU A 71 -3.10 22.93 13.51
C GLU A 71 -4.48 22.70 12.88
N ALA A 72 -5.51 22.45 13.68
CA ALA A 72 -6.89 22.37 13.19
C ALA A 72 -7.36 23.73 12.64
N LEU A 73 -7.09 24.82 13.34
CA LEU A 73 -7.41 26.18 12.87
C LEU A 73 -6.71 26.52 11.55
N ILE A 74 -5.41 26.19 11.42
CA ILE A 74 -4.67 26.40 10.17
C ILE A 74 -5.30 25.64 9.00
N ARG A 75 -5.89 24.48 9.25
CA ARG A 75 -6.53 23.66 8.22
C ARG A 75 -7.96 24.12 7.88
N GLU A 76 -8.73 24.59 8.85
CA GLU A 76 -10.15 24.88 8.67
C GLU A 76 -10.46 26.35 8.35
N ILE A 77 -9.70 27.33 8.86
CA ILE A 77 -9.91 28.76 8.55
C ILE A 77 -9.90 29.06 7.03
N PRO A 78 -8.99 28.49 6.21
CA PRO A 78 -8.97 28.71 4.76
C PRO A 78 -10.16 28.11 4.00
N LYS A 79 -10.95 27.23 4.63
CA LYS A 79 -12.12 26.58 4.01
C LYS A 79 -13.44 27.31 4.27
N LEU A 80 -13.42 28.39 5.05
CA LEU A 80 -14.63 29.15 5.37
C LEU A 80 -15.09 30.00 4.16
N PRO A 81 -16.39 30.03 3.82
CA PRO A 81 -16.94 30.81 2.70
C PRO A 81 -16.67 32.32 2.86
N PRO A 82 -16.58 33.16 1.81
CA PRO A 82 -16.26 34.60 1.93
C PRO A 82 -17.25 35.37 2.84
N PRO A 83 -16.83 36.43 3.55
CA PRO A 83 -17.67 37.12 4.52
C PRO A 83 -18.71 38.05 3.87
N GLU A 84 -19.90 38.17 4.48
CA GLU A 84 -20.85 39.24 4.16
C GLU A 84 -20.34 40.61 4.66
N PRO A 85 -20.62 41.74 3.97
CA PRO A 85 -19.89 43.00 4.10
C PRO A 85 -20.05 43.82 5.41
N HIS A 86 -20.62 43.29 6.49
CA HIS A 86 -21.23 44.14 7.54
C HIS A 86 -20.52 44.16 8.90
N LEU A 87 -19.37 43.51 9.09
CA LEU A 87 -18.73 43.40 10.42
C LEU A 87 -17.31 43.99 10.53
N CYS A 88 -16.97 44.98 9.71
CA CYS A 88 -15.74 45.77 9.86
C CYS A 88 -16.04 47.22 10.29
N ARG A 89 -16.19 47.46 11.59
CA ARG A 89 -15.88 48.77 12.19
C ARG A 89 -15.05 48.57 13.45
N PRO A 90 -13.83 49.12 13.55
CA PRO A 90 -13.12 49.19 14.82
C PRO A 90 -13.78 50.26 15.72
N PRO A 91 -14.03 49.99 17.01
CA PRO A 91 -14.41 51.05 17.94
C PRO A 91 -13.18 51.91 18.30
N LYS A 92 -13.39 53.23 18.34
CA LYS A 92 -12.43 54.25 18.78
C LYS A 92 -11.95 53.96 20.23
N PRO A 93 -10.69 54.19 20.59
CA PRO A 93 -10.25 54.10 21.98
C PRO A 93 -10.79 55.28 22.80
N LEU A 94 -11.60 54.95 23.82
CA LEU A 94 -12.00 55.83 24.94
C LEU A 94 -10.83 55.96 25.92
N GLY A 95 -10.56 57.18 26.38
CA GLY A 95 -9.34 57.54 27.13
C GLY A 95 -9.42 57.47 28.67
N ARG A 96 -8.34 58.00 29.27
CA ARG A 96 -8.03 58.27 30.71
C ARG A 96 -7.86 57.01 31.60
N GLY A 97 -6.94 56.96 32.58
CA GLY A 97 -5.94 57.90 33.07
C GLY A 97 -5.27 57.42 34.39
N LYS A 98 -4.12 58.03 34.71
CA LYS A 98 -3.46 58.28 36.03
C LYS A 98 -3.12 57.12 37.00
N ARG A 99 -1.82 56.97 37.29
CA ARG A 99 -1.10 57.39 38.53
C ARG A 99 0.43 57.12 38.38
N THR A 100 1.27 58.18 38.26
CA THR A 100 2.22 58.78 39.27
C THR A 100 3.33 57.84 39.72
N ARG A 101 4.62 58.19 39.89
CA ARG A 101 5.53 59.37 39.85
C ARG A 101 6.95 58.72 39.81
N GLU A 102 8.04 59.28 39.28
CA GLU A 102 8.88 60.40 39.78
C GLU A 102 9.84 60.77 38.63
N ARG A 103 9.84 62.00 38.10
CA ARG A 103 10.66 63.17 38.47
C ARG A 103 12.16 62.89 38.64
N ASN A 104 12.95 63.34 37.67
CA ASN A 104 13.75 64.58 37.72
C ASN A 104 14.20 64.94 36.27
N SER A 105 13.69 66.00 35.62
CA SER A 105 14.21 67.40 35.56
C SER A 105 15.68 67.49 35.09
N ALA A 106 16.10 68.31 34.11
CA ALA A 106 15.47 69.44 33.42
C ALA A 106 16.25 69.80 32.13
N ASP A 107 15.60 70.61 31.28
CA ASP A 107 16.12 71.65 30.39
C ASP A 107 17.06 71.30 29.21
N ALA A 108 16.98 71.91 28.03
CA ALA A 108 16.03 72.85 27.40
C ALA A 108 16.42 73.02 25.91
N LEU A 109 15.42 73.44 25.12
CA LEU A 109 15.51 74.28 23.90
C LEU A 109 16.11 73.72 22.59
N ALA A 110 15.20 73.58 21.61
CA ALA A 110 15.43 73.74 20.16
C ALA A 110 15.87 75.22 19.86
N PRO A 111 16.47 75.60 18.71
CA PRO A 111 16.09 75.16 17.36
C PRO A 111 17.21 74.99 16.29
N ILE A 112 16.78 74.35 15.19
CA ILE A 112 17.26 74.25 13.79
C ILE A 112 17.93 75.57 13.27
N PRO A 113 18.78 75.67 12.19
CA PRO A 113 19.24 74.72 11.14
C PRO A 113 20.73 74.80 10.68
N ARG A 114 21.07 73.91 9.72
CA ARG A 114 21.93 74.13 8.53
C ARG A 114 23.46 74.29 8.68
N THR A 115 24.11 73.34 7.98
CA THR A 115 25.34 73.50 7.18
C THR A 115 26.56 74.07 7.88
N THR A 116 27.61 73.26 8.04
CA THR A 116 28.80 73.28 7.17
C THR A 116 29.94 72.43 7.76
N ARG A 117 30.58 71.69 6.84
CA ARG A 117 32.00 71.32 6.79
C ARG A 117 32.76 70.96 8.08
N SER A 118 33.20 69.70 8.03
CA SER A 118 34.60 69.24 8.22
C SER A 118 35.01 68.72 9.59
N ARG A 119 35.31 67.42 9.63
CA ARG A 119 36.54 66.83 10.19
C ARG A 119 36.62 65.40 9.68
N ALA A 120 37.46 65.16 8.69
CA ALA A 120 38.88 64.79 8.84
C ALA A 120 39.04 63.28 8.68
N ARG A 121 39.66 62.93 7.56
CA ARG A 121 40.06 61.60 7.10
C ARG A 121 40.65 60.73 8.21
N ARG A 122 40.12 59.52 8.37
CA ARG A 122 40.92 58.32 8.58
C ARG A 122 40.62 57.35 7.44
N GLY A 123 41.67 56.93 6.75
CA GLY A 123 41.62 56.30 5.44
C GLY A 123 40.83 54.99 5.43
N SER A 124 39.82 54.91 4.57
CA SER A 124 39.24 53.65 4.13
C SER A 124 40.21 52.99 3.15
N SER A 125 40.78 51.85 3.52
CA SER A 125 41.42 50.94 2.58
C SER A 125 40.38 50.50 1.55
N LYS A 126 40.54 50.96 0.31
CA LYS A 126 39.75 50.50 -0.83
C LYS A 126 40.02 49.01 -1.02
N THR A 127 39.02 48.17 -0.83
CA THR A 127 39.03 46.79 -1.30
C THR A 127 39.22 46.80 -2.82
N LYS A 128 40.25 46.09 -3.30
CA LYS A 128 40.56 45.96 -4.73
C LYS A 128 39.32 45.40 -5.46
N PRO A 129 38.95 45.93 -6.65
CA PRO A 129 37.98 45.28 -7.51
C PRO A 129 38.46 43.87 -7.84
N GLY A 130 37.59 42.86 -7.70
CA GLY A 130 37.89 41.50 -8.16
C GLY A 130 38.25 41.48 -9.66
N PRO A 131 39.00 40.48 -10.13
CA PRO A 131 39.40 40.37 -11.52
C PRO A 131 38.20 40.49 -12.47
N LYS A 132 38.36 41.25 -13.57
CA LYS A 132 37.33 41.39 -14.60
C LYS A 132 36.91 40.00 -15.09
N PRO A 133 35.61 39.73 -15.21
CA PRO A 133 35.16 38.40 -15.54
C PRO A 133 35.55 38.03 -16.97
N ARG A 134 36.07 36.80 -17.16
CA ARG A 134 36.52 36.31 -18.48
C ARG A 134 35.42 36.46 -19.55
N PRO A 135 35.77 36.68 -20.83
CA PRO A 135 34.81 36.74 -21.93
C PRO A 135 34.08 35.40 -22.06
N ILE A 136 32.78 35.45 -22.39
CA ILE A 136 31.98 34.24 -22.62
C ILE A 136 32.31 33.73 -24.02
N ILE A 137 33.11 32.67 -24.09
CA ILE A 137 33.40 31.95 -25.34
C ILE A 137 32.29 30.91 -25.54
N GLU A 138 31.56 30.94 -26.65
CA GLU A 138 30.41 30.04 -26.89
C GLU A 138 30.80 28.56 -26.93
N PHE A 139 31.90 28.23 -27.63
CA PHE A 139 32.47 26.88 -27.71
C PHE A 139 33.93 26.89 -27.22
N PRO A 140 34.19 26.66 -25.93
CA PRO A 140 35.55 26.64 -25.40
C PRO A 140 36.35 25.47 -25.99
N PRO A 141 37.62 25.66 -26.40
CA PRO A 141 38.46 24.58 -26.90
C PRO A 141 38.67 23.52 -25.82
N ALA A 142 38.62 22.24 -26.21
CA ALA A 142 38.92 21.12 -25.32
C ALA A 142 40.43 20.90 -25.22
N ASP A 143 40.91 20.49 -24.05
CA ASP A 143 42.25 19.92 -23.90
C ASP A 143 42.39 18.68 -24.82
N PRO A 144 43.38 18.63 -25.74
CA PRO A 144 43.50 17.59 -26.78
C PRO A 144 43.90 16.19 -26.26
N GLY A 145 44.16 16.02 -24.96
CA GLY A 145 44.48 14.72 -24.38
C GLY A 145 43.34 13.67 -24.52
N PRO A 146 43.67 12.37 -24.64
CA PRO A 146 42.67 11.30 -24.59
C PRO A 146 41.98 11.30 -23.22
N TRP A 147 40.67 11.06 -23.21
CA TRP A 147 39.85 11.03 -22.00
C TRP A 147 39.03 9.73 -21.95
N GLN A 148 38.77 9.24 -20.74
CA GLN A 148 37.95 8.06 -20.50
C GLN A 148 36.51 8.46 -20.20
N ASP A 149 35.55 7.76 -20.82
CA ASP A 149 34.13 7.97 -20.54
C ASP A 149 33.76 7.45 -19.15
N LEU A 150 33.42 8.38 -18.25
CA LEU A 150 33.02 8.08 -16.88
C LEU A 150 31.52 7.80 -16.81
N SER A 151 31.13 6.80 -16.01
CA SER A 151 29.74 6.34 -15.91
C SER A 151 28.85 7.20 -15.00
N ASP A 152 29.44 7.97 -14.08
CA ASP A 152 28.73 8.72 -13.04
C ASP A 152 28.64 10.22 -13.35
N PHE A 153 27.44 10.81 -13.21
CA PHE A 153 27.15 12.19 -13.61
C PHE A 153 28.06 13.26 -12.98
N PRO A 154 28.26 13.32 -11.65
CA PRO A 154 29.10 14.33 -11.02
C PRO A 154 30.54 14.31 -11.57
N THR A 155 31.10 13.10 -11.73
CA THR A 155 32.47 12.92 -12.24
C THR A 155 32.58 13.24 -13.73
N ALA A 156 31.60 12.85 -14.55
CA ALA A 156 31.55 13.19 -15.96
C ALA A 156 31.41 14.71 -16.19
N LEU A 157 30.55 15.38 -15.40
CA LEU A 157 30.40 16.84 -15.47
C LEU A 157 31.68 17.55 -15.04
N ALA A 158 32.31 17.11 -13.95
CA ALA A 158 33.59 17.65 -13.47
C ALA A 158 34.70 17.50 -14.52
N LEU A 159 34.79 16.34 -15.17
CA LEU A 159 35.77 16.06 -16.22
C LEU A 159 35.62 17.04 -17.40
N HIS A 160 34.40 17.22 -17.92
CA HIS A 160 34.20 18.13 -19.04
C HIS A 160 34.39 19.61 -18.64
N MET A 161 34.02 20.00 -17.43
CA MET A 161 34.35 21.33 -16.92
C MET A 161 35.87 21.58 -16.87
N GLN A 162 36.64 20.60 -16.42
CA GLN A 162 38.10 20.68 -16.38
C GLN A 162 38.70 20.74 -17.79
N ARG A 163 38.25 19.88 -18.71
CA ARG A 163 38.75 19.82 -20.10
C ARG A 163 38.54 21.11 -20.88
N HIS A 164 37.49 21.86 -20.57
CA HIS A 164 37.15 23.12 -21.23
C HIS A 164 37.52 24.36 -20.39
N GLY A 165 38.17 24.17 -19.24
CA GLY A 165 38.64 25.26 -18.37
C GLY A 165 37.55 26.10 -17.71
N ASP A 166 36.34 25.55 -17.60
CA ASP A 166 35.16 26.24 -17.06
C ASP A 166 35.03 26.01 -15.54
N SER A 167 35.00 27.10 -14.77
CA SER A 167 34.57 27.07 -13.36
C SER A 167 33.04 27.00 -13.24
N CYS A 168 32.52 26.57 -12.09
CA CYS A 168 31.06 26.57 -11.82
C CYS A 168 30.41 27.93 -12.10
N TRP A 169 31.13 29.02 -11.83
CA TRP A 169 30.67 30.38 -12.06
C TRP A 169 30.64 30.75 -13.56
N GLN A 170 31.68 30.39 -14.32
CA GLN A 170 31.73 30.60 -15.76
C GLN A 170 30.69 29.77 -16.51
N LEU A 171 30.52 28.51 -16.10
CA LEU A 171 29.51 27.62 -16.67
C LEU A 171 28.10 28.17 -16.43
N CYS A 172 27.79 28.60 -15.21
CA CYS A 172 26.49 29.21 -14.90
C CYS A 172 26.23 30.47 -15.72
N ARG A 173 27.24 31.34 -15.84
CA ARG A 173 27.12 32.60 -16.59
C ARG A 173 26.96 32.41 -18.10
N SER A 174 27.52 31.33 -18.65
CA SER A 174 27.49 31.05 -20.09
C SER A 174 26.25 30.26 -20.54
N THR A 175 25.54 29.59 -19.63
CA THR A 175 24.43 28.68 -19.96
C THR A 175 23.05 29.19 -19.54
N VAL A 176 22.98 30.05 -18.51
CA VAL A 176 21.71 30.59 -17.98
C VAL A 176 21.34 31.88 -18.72
N LYS A 177 20.10 31.99 -19.19
CA LYS A 177 19.61 33.20 -19.87
C LYS A 177 19.27 34.31 -18.86
N PRO A 178 19.27 35.60 -19.26
CA PRO A 178 19.07 36.73 -18.34
C PRO A 178 17.75 36.75 -17.54
N HIS A 179 16.73 36.03 -18.02
CA HIS A 179 15.40 35.93 -17.41
C HIS A 179 15.16 34.61 -16.66
N GLU A 180 16.15 33.71 -16.58
CA GLU A 180 16.03 32.43 -15.91
C GLU A 180 16.58 32.52 -14.47
N ALA A 181 15.77 32.13 -13.49
CA ALA A 181 16.18 32.08 -12.09
C ALA A 181 16.93 30.77 -11.78
N PHE A 182 18.23 30.71 -12.11
CA PHE A 182 19.09 29.55 -11.81
C PHE A 182 20.31 29.95 -10.96
N ASP A 183 20.49 29.29 -9.81
CA ASP A 183 21.56 29.62 -8.85
C ASP A 183 22.87 28.89 -9.19
N ARG A 184 23.99 29.62 -9.12
CA ARG A 184 25.35 29.07 -9.27
C ARG A 184 25.63 27.90 -8.32
N LYS A 185 25.04 27.91 -7.12
CA LYS A 185 25.22 26.84 -6.13
C LYS A 185 24.70 25.50 -6.64
N THR A 186 23.75 25.52 -7.57
CA THR A 186 23.18 24.31 -8.16
C THR A 186 24.21 23.54 -8.98
N ILE A 187 25.01 24.21 -9.82
CA ILE A 187 26.10 23.56 -10.57
C ILE A 187 27.18 23.02 -9.63
N GLN A 188 27.52 23.79 -8.58
CA GLN A 188 28.47 23.34 -7.58
C GLN A 188 27.99 22.07 -6.88
N SER A 189 26.73 22.01 -6.45
CA SER A 189 26.12 20.81 -5.89
C SER A 189 26.00 19.65 -6.88
N TRP A 190 25.95 19.91 -8.20
CA TRP A 190 25.98 18.86 -9.23
C TRP A 190 27.37 18.22 -9.35
N VAL A 191 28.41 19.04 -9.37
CA VAL A 191 29.81 18.58 -9.44
C VAL A 191 30.22 17.85 -8.15
N SER A 192 29.78 18.34 -7.00
CA SER A 192 30.05 17.71 -5.69
C SER A 192 29.21 16.46 -5.42
N GLY A 193 28.19 16.17 -6.25
CA GLY A 193 27.30 15.02 -6.08
C GLY A 193 26.18 15.20 -5.04
N ASP A 194 26.11 16.35 -4.35
CA ASP A 194 25.09 16.66 -3.34
C ASP A 194 23.67 16.70 -3.92
N ASN A 195 23.52 17.15 -5.16
CA ASN A 195 22.24 17.22 -5.88
C ASN A 195 22.44 16.97 -7.39
N CYS A 196 21.35 16.71 -8.12
CA CYS A 196 21.37 16.39 -9.55
C CYS A 196 20.22 17.11 -10.24
N PRO A 197 20.36 17.36 -11.54
CA PRO A 197 19.27 17.77 -12.41
C PRO A 197 18.04 16.87 -12.23
N ALA A 198 16.92 17.45 -11.83
CA ALA A 198 15.65 16.73 -11.62
C ALA A 198 14.41 17.54 -12.08
N THR A 199 14.63 18.66 -12.76
CA THR A 199 13.58 19.56 -13.28
C THR A 199 13.80 19.77 -14.78
N LEU A 200 12.74 20.11 -15.51
CA LEU A 200 12.83 20.49 -16.93
C LEU A 200 13.82 21.64 -17.14
N GLU A 201 13.77 22.65 -16.26
CA GLU A 201 14.74 23.77 -16.25
C GLU A 201 16.18 23.27 -16.10
N SER A 202 16.42 22.29 -15.22
CA SER A 202 17.75 21.71 -15.03
C SER A 202 18.22 20.90 -16.23
N PHE A 203 17.31 20.16 -16.89
CA PHE A 203 17.62 19.38 -18.09
C PHE A 203 17.88 20.26 -19.31
N GLU A 204 17.17 21.38 -19.43
CA GLU A 204 17.46 22.37 -20.47
C GLU A 204 18.85 22.99 -20.27
N ILE A 205 19.25 23.24 -19.03
CA ILE A 205 20.61 23.70 -18.72
C ILE A 205 21.64 22.62 -19.06
N LEU A 206 21.39 21.34 -18.78
CA LEU A 206 22.28 20.26 -19.23
C LEU A 206 22.41 20.22 -20.75
N ARG A 207 21.31 20.36 -21.49
CA ARG A 207 21.33 20.39 -22.96
C ARG A 207 22.21 21.52 -23.49
N ARG A 208 22.17 22.69 -22.84
CA ARG A 208 23.04 23.83 -23.18
C ARG A 208 24.51 23.57 -22.84
N ILE A 209 24.78 22.88 -21.73
CA ILE A 209 26.14 22.45 -21.36
C ILE A 209 26.68 21.45 -22.39
N GLU A 210 25.88 20.45 -22.79
CA GLU A 210 26.23 19.46 -23.82
C GLU A 210 26.54 20.14 -25.15
N LEU A 211 25.69 21.10 -25.58
CA LEU A 211 25.90 21.86 -26.81
C LEU A 211 27.19 22.72 -26.74
N ARG A 212 27.43 23.40 -25.63
CA ARG A 212 28.64 24.20 -25.38
C ARG A 212 29.91 23.37 -25.51
N TYR A 213 29.91 22.15 -24.97
CA TYR A 213 31.06 21.24 -25.01
C TYR A 213 31.09 20.34 -26.26
N ARG A 214 30.15 20.50 -27.19
CA ARG A 214 30.00 19.68 -28.41
C ARG A 214 29.89 18.18 -28.12
N LEU A 215 29.21 17.84 -27.02
CA LEU A 215 28.88 16.47 -26.67
C LEU A 215 27.61 16.03 -27.40
N PRO A 216 27.41 14.71 -27.66
CA PRO A 216 26.15 14.21 -28.15
C PRO A 216 24.98 14.65 -27.25
N ILE A 217 23.85 15.00 -27.87
CA ILE A 217 22.65 15.41 -27.12
C ILE A 217 22.23 14.28 -26.20
N GLY A 218 22.07 14.57 -24.91
CA GLY A 218 21.74 13.61 -23.88
C GLY A 218 22.92 12.82 -23.31
N TYR A 219 24.16 13.11 -23.70
CA TYR A 219 25.34 12.43 -23.16
C TYR A 219 25.46 12.59 -21.64
N ILE A 220 25.51 13.83 -21.12
CA ILE A 220 25.62 14.08 -19.67
C ILE A 220 24.35 13.59 -18.97
N ARG A 221 23.19 13.75 -19.62
CA ARG A 221 21.91 13.24 -19.11
C ARG A 221 21.90 11.72 -18.92
N SER A 222 22.51 10.97 -19.83
CA SER A 222 22.57 9.49 -19.74
C SER A 222 23.39 8.98 -18.54
N LYS A 223 24.25 9.83 -17.97
CA LYS A 223 25.04 9.53 -16.76
C LYS A 223 24.28 9.80 -15.46
N LEU A 224 23.06 10.38 -15.53
CA LEU A 224 22.23 10.57 -14.34
C LEU A 224 21.69 9.22 -13.87
N SER A 225 21.82 8.94 -12.57
CA SER A 225 21.13 7.79 -11.98
C SER A 225 19.62 7.92 -12.22
N VAL A 226 19.00 6.82 -12.67
CA VAL A 226 17.58 6.75 -13.06
C VAL A 226 16.72 7.33 -11.94
N THR A 227 16.30 8.58 -12.11
CA THR A 227 15.41 9.22 -11.14
C THR A 227 14.01 8.75 -11.49
N ASN A 228 13.59 7.66 -10.86
CA ASN A 228 12.30 6.99 -11.07
C ASN A 228 11.04 7.84 -10.74
N ARG A 229 11.16 9.17 -10.64
CA ARG A 229 10.07 10.08 -10.31
C ARG A 229 10.05 11.22 -11.32
N SER A 230 8.92 11.39 -12.01
CA SER A 230 8.70 12.51 -12.92
C SER A 230 8.92 13.86 -12.22
N THR A 231 9.19 14.86 -13.05
CA THR A 231 9.39 16.27 -12.67
C THR A 231 8.22 16.81 -11.84
N ARG A 232 8.53 17.78 -10.97
CA ARG A 232 7.69 18.32 -9.88
C ARG A 232 6.41 19.07 -10.32
N SER A 233 6.10 19.10 -11.61
CA SER A 233 5.03 19.86 -12.28
C SER A 233 3.61 19.32 -12.06
N LEU A 234 3.48 18.04 -11.69
CA LEU A 234 2.23 17.37 -11.26
C LEU A 234 1.44 18.09 -10.15
N ARG A 235 2.01 19.13 -9.53
CA ARG A 235 1.34 19.94 -8.50
C ARG A 235 0.14 20.74 -9.05
N LYS A 236 0.08 21.00 -10.36
CA LYS A 236 -0.93 21.87 -11.00
C LYS A 236 -2.18 21.13 -11.54
N LEU A 237 -2.27 19.80 -11.45
CA LEU A 237 -3.48 19.09 -11.91
C LEU A 237 -4.65 19.27 -10.92
N GLU A 238 -5.64 20.07 -11.31
CA GLU A 238 -6.88 20.26 -10.56
C GLU A 238 -7.66 18.94 -10.43
N GLY A 239 -8.32 18.71 -9.28
CA GLY A 239 -9.14 17.51 -9.03
C GLY A 239 -8.38 16.20 -8.71
N VAL A 240 -7.04 16.15 -8.84
CA VAL A 240 -6.26 14.93 -8.56
C VAL A 240 -5.70 14.92 -7.13
N SER A 241 -5.99 13.87 -6.35
CA SER A 241 -5.51 13.75 -4.97
C SER A 241 -3.98 13.60 -4.87
N THR A 242 -3.37 14.02 -3.75
CA THR A 242 -1.91 13.85 -3.53
C THR A 242 -1.45 12.39 -3.63
N ALA A 243 -2.29 11.44 -3.21
CA ALA A 243 -1.97 10.02 -3.29
C ALA A 243 -1.96 9.52 -4.74
N GLU A 244 -2.93 9.97 -5.54
CA GLU A 244 -3.01 9.64 -6.97
C GLU A 244 -1.89 10.30 -7.76
N ARG A 245 -1.56 11.58 -7.50
CA ARG A 245 -0.41 12.26 -8.12
C ARG A 245 0.90 11.50 -7.91
N ARG A 246 1.10 10.92 -6.72
CA ARG A 246 2.31 10.11 -6.42
C ARG A 246 2.36 8.81 -7.22
N ARG A 247 1.20 8.22 -7.57
CA ARG A 247 1.13 7.03 -8.43
C ARG A 247 1.37 7.41 -9.89
N LEU A 248 0.72 8.46 -10.37
CA LEU A 248 0.90 8.97 -11.73
C LEU A 248 2.37 9.36 -12.00
N ALA A 249 3.06 9.98 -11.04
CA ALA A 249 4.45 10.43 -11.18
C ALA A 249 5.46 9.35 -11.62
N TRP A 250 5.15 8.07 -11.43
CA TRP A 250 6.00 6.98 -11.88
C TRP A 250 5.80 6.63 -13.36
N HIS A 251 4.66 7.00 -13.94
CA HIS A 251 4.22 6.54 -15.25
C HIS A 251 4.04 7.68 -16.26
N LEU A 252 4.34 8.91 -15.88
CA LEU A 252 4.33 10.04 -16.80
C LEU A 252 5.69 10.17 -17.50
N PRO A 253 5.70 10.55 -18.78
CA PRO A 253 6.93 10.82 -19.50
C PRO A 253 7.57 12.11 -19.02
N GLU A 254 8.87 12.23 -19.27
CA GLU A 254 9.65 13.36 -18.74
C GLU A 254 9.27 14.69 -19.40
N ASP A 255 8.82 14.64 -20.65
CA ASP A 255 8.32 15.76 -21.45
C ASP A 255 6.82 16.02 -21.26
N PHE A 256 6.16 15.38 -20.29
CA PHE A 256 4.70 15.47 -20.08
C PHE A 256 4.17 16.92 -20.03
N ASP A 257 4.94 17.84 -19.43
CA ASP A 257 4.52 19.25 -19.33
C ASP A 257 4.70 20.07 -20.61
N LEU A 258 5.36 19.51 -21.62
CA LEU A 258 5.56 20.13 -22.93
C LEU A 258 4.50 19.67 -23.94
N ARG A 259 3.85 18.53 -23.68
CA ARG A 259 2.80 17.96 -24.55
C ARG A 259 1.52 18.79 -24.55
N SER A 260 0.69 18.61 -25.57
CA SER A 260 -0.62 19.26 -25.64
C SER A 260 -1.54 18.84 -24.48
N ARG A 261 -2.61 19.61 -24.22
CA ARG A 261 -3.58 19.26 -23.16
C ARG A 261 -4.29 17.94 -23.46
N GLU A 262 -4.55 17.67 -24.73
CA GLU A 262 -5.21 16.45 -25.21
C GLU A 262 -4.33 15.21 -24.95
N GLU A 263 -3.07 15.24 -25.39
CA GLU A 263 -2.11 14.16 -25.14
C GLU A 263 -1.88 13.93 -23.64
N ARG A 264 -1.83 15.00 -22.83
CA ARG A 264 -1.72 14.86 -21.36
C ARG A 264 -2.90 14.10 -20.77
N GLN A 265 -4.11 14.40 -21.23
CA GLN A 265 -5.33 13.75 -20.76
C GLN A 265 -5.36 12.28 -21.21
N GLU A 266 -5.00 12.01 -22.46
CA GLU A 266 -4.86 10.66 -23.01
C GLU A 266 -3.88 9.81 -22.19
N ILE A 267 -2.69 10.34 -21.88
CA ILE A 267 -1.69 9.65 -21.06
C ILE A 267 -2.23 9.36 -19.66
N ILE A 268 -2.88 10.36 -19.02
CA ILE A 268 -3.47 10.18 -17.69
C ILE A 268 -4.53 9.08 -17.71
N ASP A 269 -5.42 9.08 -18.70
CA ASP A 269 -6.52 8.13 -18.80
C ASP A 269 -6.00 6.72 -19.14
N TRP A 270 -4.98 6.62 -19.98
CA TRP A 270 -4.28 5.36 -20.25
C TRP A 270 -3.63 4.80 -18.98
N VAL A 271 -2.87 5.61 -18.22
CA VAL A 271 -2.23 5.18 -16.96
C VAL A 271 -3.29 4.76 -15.94
N ARG A 272 -4.39 5.51 -15.82
CA ARG A 272 -5.50 5.14 -14.93
C ARG A 272 -6.13 3.81 -15.32
N ARG A 273 -6.41 3.60 -16.61
CA ARG A 273 -7.09 2.42 -17.15
C ARG A 273 -6.21 1.16 -17.10
N VAL A 274 -4.97 1.24 -17.59
CA VAL A 274 -4.09 0.08 -17.78
C VAL A 274 -3.26 -0.20 -16.53
N ILE A 275 -2.59 0.82 -15.97
CA ILE A 275 -1.64 0.63 -14.87
C ILE A 275 -2.33 0.64 -13.51
N ILE A 276 -3.07 1.71 -13.17
CA ILE A 276 -3.60 1.87 -11.81
C ILE A 276 -4.76 0.90 -11.57
N SER A 277 -5.81 1.02 -12.37
CA SER A 277 -7.00 0.19 -12.22
C SER A 277 -6.83 -1.19 -12.87
N GLY A 278 -6.15 -1.25 -14.02
CA GLY A 278 -6.14 -2.42 -14.90
C GLY A 278 -7.57 -2.89 -15.16
N THR A 279 -8.46 -1.96 -15.53
CA THR A 279 -9.91 -2.16 -15.46
C THR A 279 -10.37 -3.35 -16.31
N THR A 280 -10.88 -4.36 -15.63
CA THR A 280 -11.96 -5.22 -16.12
C THR A 280 -13.27 -4.83 -15.45
N ASP A 281 -14.42 -5.15 -16.02
CA ASP A 281 -15.73 -4.80 -15.43
C ASP A 281 -15.92 -5.39 -14.01
N TYR A 282 -15.29 -6.52 -13.72
CA TYR A 282 -15.22 -7.08 -12.37
C TYR A 282 -14.46 -6.19 -11.37
N ARG A 283 -13.40 -5.50 -11.80
CA ARG A 283 -12.67 -4.57 -10.91
C ARG A 283 -13.47 -3.32 -10.62
N LYS A 284 -14.29 -2.86 -11.57
CA LYS A 284 -15.29 -1.82 -11.30
C LYS A 284 -16.29 -2.29 -10.25
N TYR A 285 -16.77 -3.54 -10.35
CA TYR A 285 -17.62 -4.17 -9.32
C TYR A 285 -16.92 -4.28 -7.96
N GLN A 286 -15.67 -4.77 -7.88
CA GLN A 286 -14.93 -4.84 -6.61
C GLN A 286 -14.71 -3.46 -6.00
N ALA A 287 -14.32 -2.46 -6.81
CA ALA A 287 -14.13 -1.09 -6.33
C ALA A 287 -15.46 -0.49 -5.83
N ALA A 288 -16.58 -0.76 -6.52
CA ALA A 288 -17.91 -0.37 -6.07
C ALA A 288 -18.32 -1.10 -4.77
N ALA A 289 -18.03 -2.40 -4.66
CA ALA A 289 -18.28 -3.20 -3.46
C ALA A 289 -17.43 -2.72 -2.26
N MET A 290 -16.20 -2.25 -2.49
CA MET A 290 -15.36 -1.63 -1.47
C MET A 290 -15.87 -0.25 -1.03
N LYS A 291 -16.56 0.49 -1.92
CA LYS A 291 -17.15 1.80 -1.63
C LYS A 291 -18.39 1.68 -0.73
N HIS A 292 -19.21 0.65 -0.94
CA HIS A 292 -20.42 0.40 -0.17
C HIS A 292 -20.24 -0.84 0.72
N ARG A 293 -19.49 -0.70 1.81
CA ARG A 293 -19.24 -1.81 2.74
C ARG A 293 -20.50 -2.13 3.55
N PHE A 294 -20.82 -3.41 3.67
CA PHE A 294 -22.05 -3.86 4.33
C PHE A 294 -21.88 -5.08 5.24
N ALA A 295 -20.68 -5.69 5.30
CA ALA A 295 -20.47 -6.88 6.12
C ALA A 295 -20.68 -6.61 7.61
N VAL A 296 -21.36 -7.52 8.30
CA VAL A 296 -21.38 -7.59 9.76
C VAL A 296 -20.00 -8.03 10.26
N GLN A 297 -19.41 -7.28 11.19
CA GLN A 297 -18.10 -7.56 11.76
C GLN A 297 -18.22 -8.20 13.14
N PHE A 298 -17.31 -9.14 13.41
CA PHE A 298 -17.18 -9.86 14.68
C PHE A 298 -15.84 -9.52 15.35
N PRO A 299 -15.71 -8.33 15.95
CA PRO A 299 -14.48 -7.93 16.61
C PRO A 299 -14.12 -8.90 17.75
N GLY A 300 -12.83 -9.24 17.86
CA GLY A 300 -12.28 -10.04 18.97
C GLY A 300 -12.31 -11.56 18.84
N LEU A 301 -12.87 -12.17 17.77
CA LEU A 301 -12.99 -13.64 17.68
C LEU A 301 -11.76 -14.38 17.11
N LEU A 302 -10.98 -13.78 16.21
CA LEU A 302 -9.83 -14.44 15.53
C LEU A 302 -8.67 -13.46 15.32
N ASP A 303 -8.52 -12.50 16.22
CA ASP A 303 -7.47 -11.48 16.19
C ASP A 303 -7.47 -10.63 14.90
N GLN A 304 -8.55 -9.86 14.69
CA GLN A 304 -8.48 -8.71 13.79
C GLN A 304 -7.62 -7.64 14.48
N ARG A 305 -6.30 -7.68 14.25
CA ARG A 305 -5.32 -6.68 14.73
C ARG A 305 -5.94 -5.28 14.70
N ASP A 306 -6.23 -4.76 15.89
CA ASP A 306 -6.62 -3.39 16.22
C ASP A 306 -7.42 -2.63 15.15
N ARG A 307 -8.70 -2.97 15.03
CA ARG A 307 -9.71 -1.96 14.69
C ARG A 307 -10.25 -1.42 16.01
N ARG A 308 -9.74 -0.23 16.37
CA ARG A 308 -10.10 0.63 17.52
C ARG A 308 -11.50 0.36 18.09
N LYS A 309 -11.60 0.46 19.42
CA LYS A 309 -12.81 0.37 20.25
C LYS A 309 -14.07 0.86 19.51
N PRO A 310 -15.22 0.15 19.63
CA PRO A 310 -16.48 0.59 19.04
C PRO A 310 -16.78 2.02 19.47
N ASP A 311 -17.17 2.87 18.51
CA ASP A 311 -17.56 4.24 18.77
C ASP A 311 -18.95 4.20 19.41
N LEU A 312 -19.02 4.34 20.74
CA LEU A 312 -20.27 4.32 21.52
C LEU A 312 -21.03 5.65 21.40
N SER A 313 -20.99 6.30 20.24
CA SER A 313 -21.72 7.54 19.99
C SER A 313 -23.18 7.21 19.65
N GLY A 314 -24.04 7.05 20.65
CA GLY A 314 -25.50 7.33 20.65
C GLY A 314 -26.42 6.83 19.53
N ALA A 315 -25.95 6.08 18.54
CA ALA A 315 -26.75 5.56 17.44
C ALA A 315 -27.30 4.18 17.82
N GLN A 316 -28.57 3.90 17.49
CA GLN A 316 -29.23 2.60 17.66
C GLN A 316 -28.49 1.42 17.00
N VAL A 317 -27.45 1.68 16.19
CA VAL A 317 -26.61 0.68 15.52
C VAL A 317 -25.14 0.95 15.83
N SER A 318 -24.50 0.06 16.58
CA SER A 318 -23.06 0.12 16.83
C SER A 318 -22.30 -0.18 15.53
N ARG A 319 -21.49 0.79 15.07
CA ARG A 319 -20.68 0.67 13.85
C ARG A 319 -19.22 0.41 14.21
N CYS A 320 -18.62 -0.54 13.51
CA CYS A 320 -17.23 -0.92 13.68
C CYS A 320 -16.33 0.02 12.83
N ALA A 321 -15.05 0.14 13.20
CA ALA A 321 -14.12 1.01 12.49
C ALA A 321 -14.09 0.69 10.98
N GLY A 322 -14.41 1.69 10.16
CA GLY A 322 -14.51 1.54 8.70
C GLY A 322 -15.94 1.51 8.13
N GLY A 323 -16.97 1.73 8.95
CA GLY A 323 -18.36 1.95 8.51
C GLY A 323 -19.23 0.69 8.44
N ASN A 324 -18.69 -0.47 8.87
CA ASN A 324 -19.42 -1.73 8.90
C ASN A 324 -20.32 -1.84 10.14
N ILE A 325 -21.36 -2.66 10.06
CA ILE A 325 -22.23 -3.00 11.19
C ILE A 325 -21.45 -3.91 12.15
N CYS A 326 -21.46 -3.64 13.46
CA CYS A 326 -20.94 -4.60 14.44
C CYS A 326 -22.01 -5.66 14.76
N ALA A 327 -21.59 -6.91 14.92
CA ALA A 327 -22.47 -7.98 15.37
C ALA A 327 -23.05 -7.65 16.77
N PRO A 328 -24.36 -7.84 17.00
CA PRO A 328 -24.93 -7.73 18.33
C PRO A 328 -24.34 -8.80 19.27
N PRO A 329 -24.35 -8.58 20.61
CA PRO A 329 -23.74 -9.50 21.57
C PRO A 329 -24.22 -10.95 21.45
N SER A 330 -25.51 -11.15 21.16
CA SER A 330 -26.11 -12.47 20.93
C SER A 330 -25.50 -13.20 19.74
N LEU A 331 -25.48 -12.57 18.57
CA LEU A 331 -24.88 -13.11 17.34
C LEU A 331 -23.36 -13.29 17.48
N MET A 332 -22.69 -12.42 18.24
CA MET A 332 -21.27 -12.57 18.54
C MET A 332 -20.99 -13.82 19.37
N ALA A 333 -21.85 -14.15 20.34
CA ALA A 333 -21.74 -15.39 21.10
C ALA A 333 -21.92 -16.62 20.20
N GLU A 334 -22.96 -16.64 19.34
CA GLU A 334 -23.18 -17.74 18.38
C GLU A 334 -21.96 -18.01 17.50
N MET A 335 -21.38 -16.94 16.94
CA MET A 335 -20.21 -17.07 16.07
C MET A 335 -18.97 -17.52 16.86
N ARG A 336 -18.84 -17.11 18.13
CA ARG A 336 -17.78 -17.60 19.01
C ARG A 336 -17.90 -19.11 19.22
N ASP A 337 -19.11 -19.59 19.48
CA ASP A 337 -19.39 -21.00 19.76
C ASP A 337 -19.13 -21.86 18.52
N LEU A 338 -19.55 -21.39 17.33
CA LEU A 338 -19.24 -22.05 16.06
C LEU A 338 -17.73 -22.12 15.81
N ILE A 339 -17.00 -21.02 16.03
CA ILE A 339 -15.54 -20.99 15.86
C ILE A 339 -14.89 -21.93 16.86
N ALA A 340 -15.28 -21.89 18.14
CA ALA A 340 -14.77 -22.78 19.17
C ALA A 340 -15.00 -24.26 18.78
N PHE A 341 -16.21 -24.61 18.34
CA PHE A 341 -16.53 -25.95 17.88
C PHE A 341 -15.67 -26.39 16.68
N LYS A 342 -15.47 -25.52 15.67
CA LYS A 342 -14.69 -25.88 14.48
C LYS A 342 -13.17 -25.81 14.67
N MET A 343 -12.68 -25.02 15.61
CA MET A 343 -11.24 -24.82 15.84
C MET A 343 -10.69 -25.67 16.99
N SER A 344 -11.54 -26.26 17.85
CA SER A 344 -11.08 -27.05 19.00
C SER A 344 -10.20 -28.23 18.56
N THR A 345 -9.18 -28.55 19.35
CA THR A 345 -8.34 -29.73 19.11
C THR A 345 -9.15 -31.01 19.28
N LEU A 346 -9.86 -31.11 20.41
CA LEU A 346 -10.78 -32.20 20.71
C LEU A 346 -12.22 -31.70 20.63
N THR A 347 -13.12 -32.55 20.15
CA THR A 347 -14.55 -32.25 20.15
C THR A 347 -15.05 -32.29 21.59
N ALA A 348 -15.87 -31.31 21.99
CA ALA A 348 -16.45 -31.28 23.33
C ALA A 348 -17.34 -32.52 23.57
N VAL A 349 -17.43 -32.96 24.82
CA VAL A 349 -18.30 -34.09 25.22
C VAL A 349 -19.74 -33.79 24.80
N GLY A 350 -20.41 -34.76 24.18
CA GLY A 350 -21.78 -34.62 23.66
C GLY A 350 -21.87 -34.05 22.24
N TYR A 351 -20.76 -33.56 21.67
CA TYR A 351 -20.71 -33.12 20.28
C TYR A 351 -19.96 -34.12 19.39
N GLN A 352 -20.36 -34.19 18.13
CA GLN A 352 -19.63 -34.87 17.07
C GLN A 352 -19.24 -33.87 15.98
N ARG A 353 -18.06 -34.07 15.37
CA ARG A 353 -17.52 -33.13 14.39
C ARG A 353 -16.77 -33.86 13.28
N ILE A 354 -17.12 -33.51 12.05
CA ILE A 354 -16.32 -33.86 10.87
C ILE A 354 -15.51 -32.62 10.44
N GLY A 355 -14.20 -32.81 10.42
CA GLY A 355 -13.23 -31.80 10.01
C GLY A 355 -13.08 -30.65 11.01
N ALA A 356 -11.84 -30.22 11.21
CA ALA A 356 -11.52 -29.01 11.94
C ALA A 356 -11.17 -27.88 10.96
N TRP A 357 -11.47 -26.64 11.34
CA TRP A 357 -10.99 -25.46 10.63
C TRP A 357 -9.59 -25.12 11.13
N GLY A 358 -8.72 -24.70 10.19
CA GLY A 358 -7.54 -23.93 10.53
C GLY A 358 -7.89 -22.44 10.67
N HIS A 359 -6.95 -21.65 11.19
CA HIS A 359 -7.16 -20.22 11.43
C HIS A 359 -7.60 -19.46 10.17
N GLU A 360 -7.03 -19.78 9.00
CA GLU A 360 -7.40 -19.16 7.72
C GLU A 360 -8.82 -19.56 7.28
N THR A 361 -9.17 -20.84 7.41
CA THR A 361 -10.53 -21.31 7.08
C THR A 361 -11.55 -20.63 7.98
N ALA A 362 -11.29 -20.56 9.28
CA ALA A 362 -12.18 -19.87 10.22
C ALA A 362 -12.31 -18.37 9.90
N SER A 363 -11.20 -17.70 9.58
CA SER A 363 -11.21 -16.29 9.18
C SER A 363 -12.02 -16.06 7.89
N GLN A 364 -11.86 -16.94 6.90
CA GLN A 364 -12.62 -16.88 5.65
C GLN A 364 -14.12 -17.12 5.89
N LYS A 365 -14.49 -18.15 6.66
CA LYS A 365 -15.90 -18.45 6.95
C LYS A 365 -16.55 -17.34 7.78
N LEU A 366 -15.81 -16.74 8.71
CA LEU A 366 -16.24 -15.56 9.46
C LEU A 366 -16.56 -14.39 8.53
N GLU A 367 -15.69 -14.09 7.55
CA GLU A 367 -15.91 -13.03 6.57
C GLU A 367 -17.11 -13.34 5.67
N HIS A 368 -17.23 -14.58 5.18
CA HIS A 368 -18.33 -14.99 4.30
C HIS A 368 -19.69 -14.90 4.99
N VAL A 369 -19.79 -15.40 6.22
CA VAL A 369 -21.04 -15.31 7.01
C VAL A 369 -21.33 -13.85 7.36
N GLY A 370 -20.31 -13.06 7.71
CA GLY A 370 -20.46 -11.62 7.94
C GLY A 370 -21.00 -10.86 6.71
N LEU A 371 -20.58 -11.22 5.50
CA LEU A 371 -21.12 -10.66 4.26
C LEU A 371 -22.59 -11.03 4.03
N MET A 372 -22.96 -12.29 4.25
CA MET A 372 -24.34 -12.74 4.09
C MET A 372 -25.29 -12.06 5.08
N LEU A 373 -24.92 -12.03 6.37
CA LEU A 373 -25.70 -11.34 7.41
C LEU A 373 -25.74 -9.83 7.16
N GLY A 374 -24.67 -9.26 6.62
CA GLY A 374 -24.64 -7.87 6.17
C GLY A 374 -25.62 -7.57 5.04
N ALA A 375 -25.79 -8.50 4.10
CA ALA A 375 -26.76 -8.36 3.00
C ALA A 375 -28.19 -8.40 3.53
N LEU A 376 -28.47 -9.30 4.49
CA LEU A 376 -29.76 -9.36 5.17
C LEU A 376 -30.05 -8.06 5.95
N ALA A 377 -29.06 -7.51 6.65
CA ALA A 377 -29.23 -6.31 7.47
C ALA A 377 -29.35 -4.99 6.66
N ALA A 378 -28.70 -4.91 5.49
CA ALA A 378 -28.67 -3.69 4.70
C ALA A 378 -30.08 -3.30 4.20
N ALA A 379 -30.38 -1.99 4.18
CA ALA A 379 -31.69 -1.50 3.76
C ALA A 379 -31.97 -1.77 2.27
N PRO A 380 -33.24 -2.05 1.89
CA PRO A 380 -33.65 -2.22 0.49
C PRO A 380 -33.34 -1.02 -0.41
N ASP A 381 -33.47 0.20 0.14
CA ASP A 381 -33.25 1.45 -0.61
C ASP A 381 -31.78 1.88 -0.65
N SER A 382 -30.90 1.16 0.05
CA SER A 382 -29.46 1.45 0.01
C SER A 382 -28.84 1.00 -1.32
N PRO A 383 -27.64 1.49 -1.68
CA PRO A 383 -26.90 0.99 -2.85
C PRO A 383 -26.61 -0.53 -2.81
N ILE A 384 -26.73 -1.15 -1.64
CA ILE A 384 -26.54 -2.59 -1.44
C ILE A 384 -27.79 -3.39 -1.85
N LYS A 385 -28.98 -2.75 -1.81
CA LYS A 385 -30.30 -3.34 -2.03
C LYS A 385 -30.54 -4.58 -1.16
N GLY A 386 -30.24 -4.48 0.13
CA GLY A 386 -30.35 -5.61 1.07
C GLY A 386 -31.79 -5.93 1.47
N TYR A 387 -31.97 -6.83 2.44
CA TYR A 387 -33.32 -7.22 2.88
C TYR A 387 -33.95 -6.23 3.87
N GLY A 388 -33.13 -5.64 4.74
CA GLY A 388 -33.60 -4.76 5.83
C GLY A 388 -33.96 -5.49 7.12
N VAL A 389 -33.39 -6.67 7.38
CA VAL A 389 -33.58 -7.37 8.67
C VAL A 389 -33.03 -6.52 9.82
N PRO A 390 -33.82 -6.24 10.87
CA PRO A 390 -33.33 -5.54 12.05
C PRO A 390 -32.14 -6.28 12.68
N ILE A 391 -31.09 -5.55 13.03
CA ILE A 391 -29.85 -6.13 13.57
C ILE A 391 -30.08 -7.04 14.79
N PRO A 392 -30.97 -6.73 15.75
CA PRO A 392 -31.26 -7.63 16.87
C PRO A 392 -31.84 -8.99 16.45
N ASN A 393 -32.47 -9.07 15.27
CA ASN A 393 -33.08 -10.30 14.74
C ASN A 393 -32.10 -11.15 13.93
N LEU A 394 -30.84 -10.72 13.80
CA LEU A 394 -29.81 -11.51 13.13
C LEU A 394 -29.34 -12.65 14.04
N THR A 395 -29.44 -13.87 13.54
CA THR A 395 -28.95 -15.11 14.18
C THR A 395 -28.44 -16.07 13.11
N LEU A 396 -27.47 -16.93 13.47
CA LEU A 396 -26.99 -18.04 12.65
C LEU A 396 -28.08 -19.09 12.41
N ALA A 397 -29.14 -19.13 13.24
CA ALA A 397 -30.31 -19.99 13.00
C ALA A 397 -30.95 -19.72 11.63
N LEU A 398 -30.85 -18.49 11.10
CA LEU A 398 -31.35 -18.14 9.76
C LEU A 398 -30.70 -19.00 8.65
N LEU A 399 -29.48 -19.50 8.85
CA LEU A 399 -28.79 -20.35 7.88
C LEU A 399 -29.41 -21.75 7.76
N ALA A 400 -30.31 -22.12 8.67
CA ALA A 400 -31.05 -23.38 8.61
C ALA A 400 -32.34 -23.29 7.76
N PHE A 401 -32.65 -22.15 7.14
CA PHE A 401 -33.92 -21.97 6.42
C PHE A 401 -33.72 -21.82 4.90
N PRO A 402 -34.35 -22.67 4.08
CA PRO A 402 -34.27 -22.59 2.62
C PRO A 402 -34.63 -21.23 2.02
N ALA A 403 -35.64 -20.55 2.56
CA ALA A 403 -36.09 -19.25 2.05
C ALA A 403 -35.02 -18.16 2.16
N VAL A 404 -34.21 -18.19 3.24
CA VAL A 404 -33.08 -17.27 3.42
C VAL A 404 -32.03 -17.47 2.33
N TRP A 405 -31.75 -18.73 1.96
CA TRP A 405 -30.81 -19.07 0.90
C TRP A 405 -31.34 -18.72 -0.48
N ASP A 406 -32.61 -19.02 -0.79
CA ASP A 406 -33.23 -18.64 -2.06
C ASP A 406 -33.15 -17.13 -2.29
N TRP A 407 -33.55 -16.33 -1.29
CA TRP A 407 -33.43 -14.88 -1.36
C TRP A 407 -31.98 -14.44 -1.57
N TYR A 408 -31.05 -14.97 -0.76
CA TYR A 408 -29.65 -14.54 -0.79
C TYR A 408 -28.99 -14.85 -2.14
N LEU A 409 -29.28 -16.01 -2.72
CA LEU A 409 -28.78 -16.43 -4.02
C LEU A 409 -29.33 -15.54 -5.15
N ARG A 410 -30.65 -15.29 -5.18
CA ARG A 410 -31.27 -14.37 -6.16
C ARG A 410 -30.79 -12.93 -6.00
N TRP A 411 -30.53 -12.49 -4.77
CA TRP A 411 -29.94 -11.19 -4.50
C TRP A 411 -28.52 -11.09 -5.06
N ARG A 412 -27.68 -12.12 -4.83
CA ARG A 412 -26.32 -12.20 -5.40
C ARG A 412 -26.34 -12.21 -6.91
N GLU A 413 -27.24 -12.98 -7.51
CA GLU A 413 -27.44 -13.03 -8.96
C GLU A 413 -27.83 -11.66 -9.52
N ARG A 414 -28.86 -10.99 -8.98
CA ARG A 414 -29.26 -9.64 -9.43
C ARG A 414 -28.16 -8.61 -9.27
N LYS A 415 -27.36 -8.71 -8.20
CA LYS A 415 -26.30 -7.75 -7.89
C LYS A 415 -25.04 -7.95 -8.75
N ARG A 416 -24.76 -9.18 -9.18
CA ARG A 416 -23.52 -9.54 -9.90
C ARG A 416 -23.75 -9.97 -11.37
N GLY A 417 -24.97 -10.35 -11.72
CA GLY A 417 -25.38 -10.86 -13.04
C GLY A 417 -25.10 -12.34 -13.31
N LEU A 418 -24.44 -13.06 -12.37
CA LEU A 418 -24.07 -14.48 -12.53
C LEU A 418 -23.79 -15.14 -11.19
N PHE A 419 -23.77 -16.48 -11.17
CA PHE A 419 -23.27 -17.32 -10.07
C PHE A 419 -21.79 -17.66 -10.20
N THR A 420 -21.07 -17.87 -9.09
CA THR A 420 -19.67 -18.30 -9.08
C THR A 420 -19.46 -19.43 -8.07
N ALA A 421 -18.22 -19.95 -8.00
CA ALA A 421 -17.82 -20.92 -6.98
C ALA A 421 -18.01 -20.42 -5.52
N TRP A 422 -18.21 -19.12 -5.32
CA TRP A 422 -18.46 -18.56 -3.98
C TRP A 422 -19.81 -19.03 -3.41
N GLU A 423 -20.87 -19.02 -4.22
CA GLU A 423 -22.19 -19.46 -3.76
C GLU A 423 -22.19 -20.96 -3.45
N VAL A 424 -21.46 -21.75 -4.25
CA VAL A 424 -21.21 -23.17 -4.00
C VAL A 424 -20.49 -23.39 -2.68
N ASP A 425 -19.41 -22.65 -2.38
CA ASP A 425 -18.67 -22.76 -1.11
C ASP A 425 -19.54 -22.40 0.11
N MET A 426 -20.43 -21.42 -0.03
CA MET A 426 -21.38 -21.05 1.02
C MET A 426 -22.43 -22.13 1.25
N LEU A 427 -23.03 -22.68 0.20
CA LEU A 427 -23.98 -23.78 0.35
C LEU A 427 -23.32 -25.05 0.92
N ARG A 428 -22.07 -25.34 0.55
CA ARG A 428 -21.29 -26.42 1.18
C ARG A 428 -21.02 -26.15 2.67
N THR A 429 -20.91 -24.88 3.06
CA THR A 429 -20.84 -24.49 4.48
C THR A 429 -22.18 -24.78 5.16
N ALA A 430 -23.30 -24.42 4.54
CA ALA A 430 -24.64 -24.75 5.03
C ALA A 430 -24.80 -26.26 5.25
N LEU A 431 -24.44 -27.07 4.24
CA LEU A 431 -24.45 -28.54 4.31
C LEU A 431 -23.63 -29.07 5.50
N ALA A 432 -22.42 -28.53 5.69
CA ALA A 432 -21.55 -28.93 6.79
C ALA A 432 -22.09 -28.52 8.17
N LEU A 433 -22.94 -27.49 8.25
CA LEU A 433 -23.53 -27.02 9.50
C LEU A 433 -24.84 -27.72 9.83
N THR A 434 -25.62 -28.16 8.84
CA THR A 434 -26.90 -28.86 9.03
C THR A 434 -26.80 -30.39 8.95
N ARG A 435 -25.62 -30.94 8.67
CA ARG A 435 -25.39 -32.39 8.53
C ARG A 435 -25.86 -33.15 9.78
N LYS A 436 -26.50 -34.30 9.55
CA LYS A 436 -26.87 -35.26 10.60
C LYS A 436 -25.66 -35.60 11.48
N GLU A 437 -25.89 -35.67 12.79
CA GLU A 437 -24.95 -35.96 13.89
C GLU A 437 -23.81 -34.95 14.09
N THR A 438 -23.26 -34.37 13.03
CA THR A 438 -21.95 -33.68 13.06
C THR A 438 -22.02 -32.19 12.71
N GLY A 439 -23.17 -31.73 12.24
CA GLY A 439 -23.43 -30.33 11.92
C GLY A 439 -23.58 -29.50 13.19
N TRP A 440 -22.91 -28.35 13.25
CA TRP A 440 -22.98 -27.48 14.43
C TRP A 440 -24.38 -26.89 14.64
N LEU A 441 -25.03 -26.39 13.58
CA LEU A 441 -26.39 -25.85 13.70
C LEU A 441 -27.34 -26.93 14.22
N ARG A 442 -27.24 -28.16 13.70
CA ARG A 442 -28.09 -29.28 14.13
C ARG A 442 -27.91 -29.63 15.61
N GLN A 443 -26.68 -29.54 16.12
CA GLN A 443 -26.34 -29.80 17.53
C GLN A 443 -26.60 -28.61 18.47
N SER A 444 -27.10 -27.49 17.94
CA SER A 444 -27.39 -26.25 18.68
C SER A 444 -28.87 -25.85 18.58
N PRO A 445 -29.82 -26.67 19.05
CA PRO A 445 -31.26 -26.39 18.96
C PRO A 445 -31.70 -25.15 19.75
N GLU A 446 -30.94 -24.72 20.76
CA GLU A 446 -31.18 -23.49 21.52
C GLU A 446 -31.20 -22.23 20.64
N LEU A 447 -30.57 -22.27 19.46
CA LEU A 447 -30.60 -21.18 18.49
C LEU A 447 -32.02 -20.90 17.97
N ALA A 448 -32.91 -21.91 17.94
CA ALA A 448 -34.30 -21.74 17.52
C ALA A 448 -35.06 -20.73 18.39
N LYS A 449 -34.70 -20.61 19.69
CA LYS A 449 -35.31 -19.66 20.62
C LYS A 449 -35.05 -18.19 20.28
N ARG A 450 -34.03 -17.92 19.45
CA ARG A 450 -33.68 -16.57 18.99
C ARG A 450 -34.31 -16.19 17.65
N LEU A 451 -35.04 -17.10 17.01
CA LEU A 451 -35.71 -16.81 15.75
C LEU A 451 -36.88 -15.85 15.99
N GLY A 452 -36.83 -14.71 15.34
CA GLY A 452 -37.98 -13.81 15.16
C GLY A 452 -38.63 -14.02 13.80
N THR A 453 -39.89 -13.64 13.67
CA THR A 453 -40.56 -13.59 12.36
C THR A 453 -39.90 -12.54 11.48
N ILE A 454 -39.60 -12.92 10.23
CA ILE A 454 -39.04 -12.02 9.22
C ILE A 454 -39.96 -12.13 8.00
N PRO A 455 -40.77 -11.11 7.69
CA PRO A 455 -41.73 -11.16 6.58
C PRO A 455 -41.05 -11.65 5.31
N GLY A 456 -41.61 -12.67 4.63
CA GLY A 456 -41.07 -13.24 3.39
C GLY A 456 -39.89 -14.21 3.53
N LEU A 457 -39.25 -14.33 4.71
CA LEU A 457 -38.17 -15.29 4.95
C LEU A 457 -38.50 -16.33 6.02
N ILE A 458 -39.04 -15.90 7.16
CA ILE A 458 -39.35 -16.74 8.32
C ILE A 458 -40.77 -16.41 8.80
N SER A 459 -41.70 -17.36 8.67
CA SER A 459 -43.08 -17.21 9.15
C SER A 459 -43.24 -17.51 10.65
N LYS A 460 -44.43 -17.27 11.22
CA LYS A 460 -44.73 -17.67 12.61
C LYS A 460 -44.74 -19.19 12.76
N GLU A 461 -45.25 -19.88 11.75
CA GLU A 461 -45.28 -21.34 11.66
C GLU A 461 -43.85 -21.89 11.61
N ASP A 462 -42.96 -21.27 10.84
CA ASP A 462 -41.54 -21.66 10.79
C ASP A 462 -40.85 -21.56 12.16
N VAL A 463 -41.10 -20.46 12.90
CA VAL A 463 -40.58 -20.30 14.27
C VAL A 463 -41.12 -21.39 15.19
N SER A 464 -42.42 -21.69 15.13
CA SER A 464 -43.03 -22.76 15.94
C SER A 464 -42.44 -24.13 15.59
N ARG A 465 -42.34 -24.45 14.30
CA ARG A 465 -41.76 -25.71 13.81
C ARG A 465 -40.31 -25.86 14.25
N ALA A 466 -39.51 -24.80 14.17
CA ALA A 466 -38.11 -24.82 14.60
C ALA A 466 -37.94 -25.05 16.11
N ASN A 467 -38.82 -24.46 16.94
CA ASN A 467 -38.79 -24.68 18.39
C ASN A 467 -39.26 -26.10 18.77
N ASN A 468 -40.16 -26.71 17.99
CA ASN A 468 -40.68 -28.05 18.24
C ASN A 468 -39.75 -29.16 17.71
N ASN A 469 -39.23 -29.00 16.49
CA ASN A 469 -38.41 -30.01 15.82
C ASN A 469 -37.33 -29.37 14.94
N TRP A 470 -36.22 -28.98 15.58
CA TRP A 470 -35.08 -28.38 14.92
C TRP A 470 -34.37 -29.30 13.92
N ASP A 471 -34.37 -30.61 14.20
CA ASP A 471 -33.75 -31.61 13.33
C ASP A 471 -34.41 -31.66 11.96
N LEU A 472 -35.75 -31.58 11.92
CA LEU A 472 -36.50 -31.54 10.66
C LEU A 472 -36.14 -30.32 9.81
N ILE A 473 -36.00 -29.14 10.43
CA ILE A 473 -35.57 -27.92 9.73
C ILE A 473 -34.17 -28.08 9.14
N CYS A 474 -33.26 -28.69 9.90
CA CYS A 474 -31.91 -28.98 9.41
C CYS A 474 -31.92 -29.97 8.23
N ASP A 475 -32.78 -30.98 8.24
CA ASP A 475 -32.90 -31.97 7.17
C ASP A 475 -33.46 -31.37 5.87
N GLU A 476 -34.49 -30.51 6.00
CA GLU A 476 -35.05 -29.74 4.88
C GLU A 476 -33.97 -28.85 4.24
N MET A 477 -33.21 -28.14 5.07
CA MET A 477 -32.11 -27.30 4.60
C MET A 477 -30.97 -28.11 3.99
N HIS A 478 -30.60 -29.24 4.58
CA HIS A 478 -29.55 -30.11 4.05
C HIS A 478 -29.92 -30.65 2.66
N THR A 479 -31.18 -31.07 2.50
CA THR A 479 -31.72 -31.53 1.22
C THR A 479 -31.75 -30.41 0.20
N CYS A 480 -32.25 -29.23 0.58
CA CYS A 480 -32.31 -28.06 -0.28
C CYS A 480 -30.91 -27.61 -0.74
N ALA A 481 -29.96 -27.47 0.19
CA ALA A 481 -28.59 -27.07 -0.14
C ALA A 481 -27.89 -28.09 -1.04
N SER A 482 -28.13 -29.39 -0.85
CA SER A 482 -27.53 -30.45 -1.68
C SER A 482 -27.97 -30.35 -3.14
N ARG A 483 -29.25 -30.05 -3.35
CA ARG A 483 -29.80 -29.77 -4.69
C ARG A 483 -29.23 -28.48 -5.27
N LEU A 484 -29.28 -27.38 -4.50
CA LEU A 484 -28.81 -26.06 -4.95
C LEU A 484 -27.32 -26.05 -5.29
N VAL A 485 -26.47 -26.81 -4.58
CA VAL A 485 -25.06 -26.97 -4.94
C VAL A 485 -24.93 -27.50 -6.37
N LYS A 486 -25.65 -28.58 -6.72
CA LYS A 486 -25.58 -29.19 -8.05
C LYS A 486 -26.13 -28.27 -9.14
N GLU A 487 -27.21 -27.55 -8.86
CA GLU A 487 -27.80 -26.58 -9.80
C GLU A 487 -26.85 -25.41 -10.06
N ILE A 488 -26.34 -24.79 -8.99
CA ILE A 488 -25.42 -23.67 -9.10
C ILE A 488 -24.11 -24.10 -9.73
N GLU A 489 -23.55 -25.27 -9.41
CA GLU A 489 -22.31 -25.75 -10.04
C GLU A 489 -22.43 -25.86 -11.57
N ARG A 490 -23.61 -26.17 -12.11
CA ARG A 490 -23.86 -26.25 -13.57
C ARG A 490 -23.91 -24.88 -14.24
N VAL A 491 -24.41 -23.86 -13.55
CA VAL A 491 -24.58 -22.51 -14.11
C VAL A 491 -23.51 -21.52 -13.63
N ALA A 492 -22.71 -21.89 -12.64
CA ALA A 492 -21.66 -21.07 -12.08
C ALA A 492 -20.63 -20.78 -13.16
N ARG A 493 -20.49 -19.49 -13.48
CA ARG A 493 -19.49 -19.02 -14.43
C ARG A 493 -18.27 -18.58 -13.67
N VAL A 494 -17.10 -18.82 -14.26
CA VAL A 494 -15.90 -18.15 -13.79
C VAL A 494 -16.09 -16.67 -14.12
N HIS A 495 -16.25 -15.84 -13.09
CA HIS A 495 -16.52 -14.40 -13.26
C HIS A 495 -15.46 -13.70 -14.14
N ARG A 496 -14.24 -14.23 -14.15
CA ARG A 496 -13.15 -13.82 -15.02
C ARG A 496 -12.23 -15.01 -15.20
N ASP A 497 -11.63 -15.13 -16.38
CA ASP A 497 -10.42 -15.92 -16.49
C ASP A 497 -9.36 -15.40 -15.48
N PRO A 498 -8.96 -16.18 -14.45
CA PRO A 498 -7.97 -15.74 -13.47
C PRO A 498 -6.61 -15.43 -14.12
N PHE A 499 -6.37 -15.95 -15.32
CA PHE A 499 -5.15 -15.79 -16.09
C PHE A 499 -5.14 -14.54 -16.97
N GLU A 500 -6.28 -13.89 -17.23
CA GLU A 500 -6.37 -12.73 -18.12
C GLU A 500 -5.30 -11.65 -17.83
N PRO A 501 -4.95 -11.30 -16.57
CA PRO A 501 -3.90 -10.31 -16.32
C PRO A 501 -2.50 -10.66 -16.82
N ILE A 502 -2.23 -11.95 -16.99
CA ILE A 502 -0.93 -12.51 -17.32
C ILE A 502 -1.02 -13.37 -18.58
N LEU A 503 -2.11 -13.28 -19.34
CA LEU A 503 -2.36 -14.18 -20.46
C LEU A 503 -1.24 -14.05 -21.51
N VAL A 504 -0.81 -12.81 -21.80
CA VAL A 504 0.35 -12.51 -22.65
C VAL A 504 1.63 -13.23 -22.23
N VAL A 505 1.82 -13.48 -20.93
CA VAL A 505 2.95 -14.24 -20.39
C VAL A 505 2.72 -15.74 -20.54
N LEU A 506 1.51 -16.21 -20.23
CA LEU A 506 1.19 -17.64 -20.30
C LEU A 506 1.12 -18.16 -21.73
N GLU A 507 0.83 -17.30 -22.70
CA GLU A 507 0.81 -17.64 -24.12
C GLU A 507 2.21 -17.71 -24.73
N ALA A 508 3.18 -16.95 -24.19
CA ALA A 508 4.57 -17.01 -24.62
C ALA A 508 5.16 -18.44 -24.58
N GLU A 509 6.13 -18.73 -25.44
CA GLU A 509 6.81 -20.04 -25.48
C GLU A 509 7.54 -20.36 -24.17
N SER A 510 8.05 -19.33 -23.50
CA SER A 510 8.73 -19.41 -22.22
C SER A 510 8.08 -18.45 -21.23
N PRO A 511 6.97 -18.86 -20.56
CA PRO A 511 6.29 -17.97 -19.61
C PRO A 511 7.20 -17.46 -18.48
N LEU A 512 8.05 -18.34 -17.93
CA LEU A 512 9.03 -17.96 -16.93
C LEU A 512 10.09 -16.99 -17.48
N GLY A 513 10.54 -17.19 -18.73
CA GLY A 513 11.49 -16.29 -19.40
C GLY A 513 10.89 -14.91 -19.64
N GLU A 514 9.63 -14.86 -20.09
CA GLU A 514 8.91 -13.60 -20.31
C GLU A 514 8.71 -12.85 -18.99
N TYR A 515 8.30 -13.53 -17.93
CA TYR A 515 8.13 -12.92 -16.60
C TYR A 515 9.47 -12.51 -15.96
N ARG A 516 10.59 -13.18 -16.29
CA ARG A 516 11.94 -12.84 -15.81
C ARG A 516 12.34 -11.42 -16.21
N LYS A 517 11.88 -10.93 -17.37
CA LYS A 517 12.15 -9.55 -17.85
C LYS A 517 11.76 -8.49 -16.81
N ILE A 518 10.73 -8.74 -16.00
CA ILE A 518 10.32 -7.83 -14.92
C ILE A 518 11.44 -7.67 -13.88
N THR A 519 12.12 -8.77 -13.53
CA THR A 519 13.23 -8.71 -12.56
C THR A 519 14.47 -8.01 -13.15
N GLU A 520 14.69 -8.12 -14.46
CA GLU A 520 15.78 -7.42 -15.16
C GLU A 520 15.52 -5.92 -15.21
N GLU A 521 14.29 -5.51 -15.55
CA GLU A 521 13.85 -4.12 -15.51
C GLU A 521 14.04 -3.50 -14.13
N ILE A 522 13.70 -4.24 -13.06
CA ILE A 522 13.92 -3.76 -11.68
C ILE A 522 15.41 -3.57 -11.43
N SER A 523 16.25 -4.56 -11.74
CA SER A 523 17.70 -4.52 -11.50
C SER A 523 18.37 -3.34 -12.22
N GLN A 524 17.97 -3.08 -13.47
CA GLN A 524 18.47 -1.95 -14.26
C GLN A 524 17.97 -0.60 -13.73
N SER A 525 16.81 -0.59 -13.06
CA SER A 525 16.16 0.61 -12.53
C SER A 525 16.42 0.86 -11.04
N ILE A 526 17.33 0.12 -10.38
CA ILE A 526 17.66 0.34 -8.96
C ILE A 526 18.31 1.72 -8.81
N PRO A 527 17.73 2.63 -8.00
CA PRO A 527 18.36 3.91 -7.71
C PRO A 527 19.71 3.75 -7.00
N ASP A 528 20.58 4.74 -7.14
CA ASP A 528 21.83 4.81 -6.39
C ASP A 528 21.59 4.64 -4.87
N GLU A 529 22.26 3.68 -4.25
CA GLU A 529 22.08 3.33 -2.83
C GLU A 529 22.62 4.38 -1.86
N ARG A 530 23.70 5.07 -2.23
CA ARG A 530 24.30 6.12 -1.38
C ARG A 530 23.36 7.31 -1.31
N ARG A 531 22.73 7.62 -2.43
CA ARG A 531 21.92 8.82 -2.60
C ARG A 531 20.44 8.63 -2.27
N TYR A 532 19.88 7.49 -2.66
CA TYR A 532 18.48 7.15 -2.46
C TYR A 532 18.33 5.82 -1.70
N PRO A 533 18.93 5.69 -0.50
CA PRO A 533 19.05 4.42 0.21
C PRO A 533 17.71 3.71 0.47
N VAL A 534 16.67 4.46 0.80
CA VAL A 534 15.33 3.87 1.03
C VAL A 534 14.69 3.42 -0.28
N ALA A 535 14.84 4.18 -1.37
CA ALA A 535 14.24 3.82 -2.66
C ALA A 535 14.97 2.64 -3.29
N ALA A 536 16.30 2.58 -3.16
CA ALA A 536 17.11 1.44 -3.57
C ALA A 536 16.73 0.17 -2.78
N ALA A 537 16.59 0.28 -1.46
CA ALA A 537 16.10 -0.82 -0.63
C ALA A 537 14.67 -1.26 -1.03
N GLU A 538 13.76 -0.33 -1.36
CA GLU A 538 12.41 -0.66 -1.84
C GLU A 538 12.46 -1.40 -3.19
N ALA A 539 13.38 -1.04 -4.09
CA ALA A 539 13.60 -1.70 -5.36
C ALA A 539 14.17 -3.12 -5.16
N LEU A 540 15.19 -3.28 -4.31
CA LEU A 540 15.76 -4.59 -3.92
C LEU A 540 14.70 -5.50 -3.30
N ARG A 541 13.87 -4.99 -2.38
CA ARG A 541 12.75 -5.73 -1.82
C ARG A 541 11.80 -6.23 -2.92
N SER A 542 11.49 -5.37 -3.88
CA SER A 542 10.59 -5.67 -5.00
C SER A 542 11.18 -6.72 -5.94
N PHE A 543 12.48 -6.61 -6.25
CA PHE A 543 13.26 -7.60 -6.98
C PHE A 543 13.21 -8.97 -6.30
N LEU A 544 13.57 -9.04 -5.02
CA LEU A 544 13.60 -10.30 -4.25
C LEU A 544 12.22 -10.94 -4.07
N MET A 545 11.15 -10.14 -3.90
CA MET A 545 9.78 -10.66 -3.83
C MET A 545 9.44 -11.47 -5.10
N LEU A 546 9.75 -10.93 -6.28
CA LEU A 546 9.52 -11.63 -7.54
C LEU A 546 10.51 -12.77 -7.74
N ARG A 547 11.81 -12.53 -7.51
CA ARG A 547 12.88 -13.48 -7.79
C ARG A 547 12.77 -14.74 -6.94
N ILE A 548 12.54 -14.61 -5.63
CA ILE A 548 12.31 -15.75 -4.73
C ILE A 548 10.97 -16.42 -5.04
N GLY A 549 9.94 -15.63 -5.39
CA GLY A 549 8.65 -16.17 -5.82
C GLY A 549 8.78 -17.08 -7.05
N LEU A 550 9.56 -16.66 -8.06
CA LEU A 550 9.81 -17.41 -9.29
C LEU A 550 10.67 -18.66 -9.06
N HIS A 551 11.57 -18.66 -8.07
CA HIS A 551 12.35 -19.86 -7.77
C HIS A 551 11.60 -20.89 -6.94
N SER A 552 10.72 -20.44 -6.05
CA SER A 552 10.12 -21.29 -5.03
C SER A 552 8.70 -21.72 -5.33
N GLY A 553 7.97 -20.95 -6.15
CA GLY A 553 6.54 -21.16 -6.39
C GLY A 553 5.70 -21.06 -5.12
N LEU A 554 6.20 -20.47 -4.04
CA LEU A 554 5.51 -20.45 -2.75
C LEU A 554 4.23 -19.60 -2.79
N ARG A 555 3.23 -20.01 -2.00
CA ARG A 555 2.02 -19.20 -1.78
C ARG A 555 2.40 -17.90 -1.06
N GLN A 556 1.62 -16.83 -1.28
CA GLN A 556 1.88 -15.53 -0.67
C GLN A 556 2.04 -15.58 0.85
N LYS A 557 1.29 -16.45 1.54
CA LYS A 557 1.40 -16.62 3.01
C LYS A 557 2.82 -17.02 3.40
N ASN A 558 3.38 -18.02 2.72
CA ASN A 558 4.69 -18.57 3.01
C ASN A 558 5.79 -17.55 2.72
N LEU A 559 5.72 -16.85 1.59
CA LEU A 559 6.67 -15.77 1.27
C LEU A 559 6.58 -14.62 2.27
N ARG A 560 5.37 -14.17 2.58
CA ARG A 560 5.10 -13.03 3.46
C ARG A 560 5.53 -13.26 4.91
N GLN A 561 5.34 -14.47 5.41
CA GLN A 561 5.61 -14.84 6.81
C GLN A 561 6.96 -15.53 7.00
N MET A 562 7.75 -15.67 5.94
CA MET A 562 9.08 -16.25 5.98
C MET A 562 9.97 -15.47 6.95
N LEU A 563 10.53 -16.16 7.93
CA LEU A 563 11.51 -15.62 8.86
C LEU A 563 12.87 -15.51 8.18
N TYR A 564 13.73 -14.64 8.72
CA TYR A 564 15.10 -14.48 8.27
C TYR A 564 16.07 -14.93 9.37
N CYS A 565 17.12 -15.66 8.98
CA CYS A 565 18.26 -16.00 9.83
C CYS A 565 19.53 -15.52 9.14
N SER A 566 20.33 -14.72 9.84
CA SER A 566 21.56 -14.18 9.28
C SER A 566 22.61 -15.28 9.12
N PRO A 567 23.51 -15.19 8.14
CA PRO A 567 24.63 -16.12 8.05
C PRO A 567 25.45 -16.10 9.35
N GLY A 568 25.76 -17.28 9.89
CA GLY A 568 26.47 -17.44 11.17
C GLY A 568 25.58 -17.51 12.41
N GLU A 569 24.30 -17.15 12.32
CA GLU A 569 23.33 -17.40 13.40
C GLU A 569 22.84 -18.86 13.36
N ILE A 570 22.44 -19.38 14.52
CA ILE A 570 21.87 -20.73 14.63
C ILE A 570 20.44 -20.70 14.06
N PRO A 571 20.14 -21.48 13.01
CA PRO A 571 18.79 -21.54 12.45
C PRO A 571 17.77 -22.06 13.46
N ALA A 572 16.50 -21.68 13.29
CA ALA A 572 15.43 -22.18 14.14
C ALA A 572 15.24 -23.69 13.92
N SER A 573 14.96 -24.42 15.00
CA SER A 573 14.68 -25.85 14.92
C SER A 573 13.40 -26.13 14.14
N GLU A 574 13.33 -27.29 13.48
CA GLU A 574 12.13 -27.71 12.76
C GLU A 574 10.89 -27.74 13.66
N ARG A 575 11.06 -28.14 14.93
CA ARG A 575 9.98 -28.12 15.94
C ARG A 575 9.44 -26.71 16.19
N SER A 576 10.34 -25.74 16.40
CA SER A 576 9.94 -24.34 16.60
C SER A 576 9.21 -23.77 15.37
N LEU A 577 9.71 -24.06 14.16
CA LEU A 577 9.06 -23.64 12.93
C LEU A 577 7.70 -24.32 12.71
N ASN A 578 7.56 -25.59 13.10
CA ASN A 578 6.30 -26.33 13.08
C ASN A 578 5.26 -25.68 14.00
N ASP A 579 5.63 -25.34 15.23
CA ASP A 579 4.75 -24.69 16.21
C ASP A 579 4.27 -23.32 15.69
N LEU A 580 5.18 -22.55 15.07
CA LEU A 580 4.87 -21.26 14.46
C LEU A 580 4.12 -21.37 13.12
N ARG A 581 4.15 -22.55 12.47
CA ARG A 581 3.70 -22.80 11.09
C ARG A 581 4.28 -21.78 10.09
N ARG A 582 5.58 -21.50 10.22
CA ARG A 582 6.32 -20.55 9.37
C ARG A 582 7.59 -21.17 8.82
N GLY A 583 8.03 -20.70 7.66
CA GLY A 583 9.33 -21.04 7.09
C GLY A 583 10.42 -20.04 7.48
N GLN A 584 11.67 -20.38 7.17
CA GLN A 584 12.84 -19.56 7.41
C GLN A 584 13.75 -19.56 6.17
N LEU A 585 14.21 -18.38 5.75
CA LEU A 585 15.36 -18.22 4.87
C LEU A 585 16.61 -18.24 5.74
N ARG A 586 17.52 -19.18 5.48
CA ARG A 586 18.73 -19.41 6.27
C ARG A 586 19.93 -19.76 5.40
N TRP A 587 21.12 -19.57 5.92
CA TRP A 587 22.35 -20.05 5.28
C TRP A 587 22.59 -21.53 5.62
N SER A 588 22.76 -22.37 4.60
CA SER A 588 23.20 -23.76 4.77
C SER A 588 24.71 -23.82 4.63
N THR A 589 25.41 -24.06 5.74
CA THR A 589 26.87 -24.24 5.75
C THR A 589 27.30 -25.47 4.94
N ARG A 590 26.47 -26.53 4.94
CA ARG A 590 26.75 -27.77 4.19
C ARG A 590 26.76 -27.53 2.69
N GLU A 591 25.77 -26.78 2.19
CA GLU A 591 25.57 -26.57 0.75
C GLU A 591 26.21 -25.25 0.26
N ASN A 592 26.82 -24.50 1.18
CA ASN A 592 27.34 -23.15 0.98
C ASN A 592 26.35 -22.24 0.21
N ALA A 593 25.11 -22.22 0.68
CA ALA A 593 24.00 -21.65 -0.08
C ALA A 593 22.85 -21.14 0.80
N TRP A 594 22.12 -20.14 0.27
CA TRP A 594 20.83 -19.75 0.84
C TRP A 594 19.80 -20.85 0.63
N GLU A 595 19.13 -21.24 1.71
CA GLU A 595 18.13 -22.29 1.73
C GLU A 595 16.79 -21.74 2.26
N LEU A 596 15.71 -22.10 1.58
CA LEU A 596 14.34 -21.97 2.08
C LEU A 596 13.96 -23.26 2.81
N PHE A 597 13.83 -23.19 4.13
CA PHE A 597 13.35 -24.29 4.95
C PHE A 597 11.94 -24.01 5.46
N ILE A 598 10.97 -24.86 5.11
CA ILE A 598 9.57 -24.67 5.49
C ILE A 598 8.99 -26.00 5.96
N PRO A 599 8.49 -26.10 7.21
CA PRO A 599 7.85 -27.32 7.68
C PRO A 599 6.59 -27.64 6.87
N SER A 600 6.29 -28.93 6.70
CA SER A 600 5.08 -29.39 5.99
C SER A 600 3.79 -28.80 6.59
N SER A 601 3.73 -28.66 7.92
CA SER A 601 2.61 -28.07 8.68
C SER A 601 2.28 -26.61 8.31
N ALA A 602 3.21 -25.88 7.71
CA ALA A 602 2.97 -24.52 7.22
C ALA A 602 2.17 -24.49 5.91
N PHE A 603 2.14 -25.60 5.17
CA PHE A 603 1.39 -25.71 3.91
C PHE A 603 -0.06 -26.15 4.15
N LYS A 604 -0.97 -25.59 3.34
CA LYS A 604 -2.38 -26.03 3.32
C LYS A 604 -2.53 -27.53 3.00
N ASN A 605 -1.60 -28.08 2.24
CA ASN A 605 -1.59 -29.47 1.78
C ASN A 605 -0.61 -30.32 2.60
N ALA A 606 -0.39 -29.99 3.89
CA ALA A 606 0.56 -30.69 4.77
C ALA A 606 0.40 -32.21 4.77
N ASN A 607 -0.85 -32.69 4.69
CA ASN A 607 -1.20 -34.12 4.72
C ASN A 607 -1.24 -34.77 3.33
N SER A 608 -0.91 -34.03 2.27
CA SER A 608 -0.84 -34.61 0.93
C SER A 608 0.40 -35.49 0.77
N SER A 609 0.31 -36.48 -0.12
CA SER A 609 1.41 -37.38 -0.48
C SER A 609 2.68 -36.64 -0.93
N HIS A 610 2.55 -35.40 -1.41
CA HIS A 610 3.66 -34.55 -1.84
C HIS A 610 4.74 -34.38 -0.77
N PHE A 611 4.37 -34.17 0.50
CA PHE A 611 5.36 -33.89 1.55
C PHE A 611 5.81 -35.16 2.28
N GLY A 612 4.97 -36.19 2.39
CA GLY A 612 5.29 -37.39 3.18
C GLY A 612 5.78 -37.05 4.60
N SER A 613 5.20 -36.01 5.21
CA SER A 613 5.61 -35.43 6.50
C SER A 613 7.01 -34.79 6.55
N LYS A 614 7.74 -34.69 5.44
CA LYS A 614 9.05 -34.02 5.36
C LYS A 614 8.92 -32.50 5.13
N PRO A 615 9.86 -31.70 5.65
CA PRO A 615 9.89 -30.27 5.37
C PRO A 615 10.21 -30.01 3.89
N TYR A 616 9.70 -28.89 3.37
CA TYR A 616 10.12 -28.33 2.11
C TYR A 616 11.49 -27.68 2.27
N GLN A 617 12.46 -28.12 1.48
CA GLN A 617 13.81 -27.57 1.42
C GLN A 617 14.10 -27.18 -0.02
N LEU A 618 14.42 -25.91 -0.25
CA LEU A 618 14.86 -25.43 -1.56
C LEU A 618 16.13 -24.62 -1.42
N ARG A 619 17.21 -25.13 -2.03
CA ARG A 619 18.44 -24.37 -2.25
C ARG A 619 18.19 -23.31 -3.31
N LEU A 620 18.45 -22.05 -2.98
CA LEU A 620 18.38 -20.96 -3.95
C LEU A 620 19.66 -20.95 -4.78
N PRO A 621 19.58 -20.91 -6.12
CA PRO A 621 20.77 -20.84 -6.95
C PRO A 621 21.31 -19.40 -6.98
N ASP A 622 22.62 -19.24 -6.85
CA ASP A 622 23.27 -17.93 -7.00
C ASP A 622 23.41 -17.55 -8.48
N LEU A 623 22.28 -17.18 -9.10
CA LEU A 623 22.20 -16.81 -10.50
C LEU A 623 21.62 -15.41 -10.65
N GLY A 624 22.35 -14.56 -11.38
CA GLY A 624 21.96 -13.16 -11.62
C GLY A 624 22.07 -12.29 -10.37
N GLY A 625 23.13 -12.50 -9.57
CA GLY A 625 23.42 -11.71 -8.36
C GLY A 625 22.39 -11.91 -7.23
N LEU A 626 21.79 -13.10 -7.12
CA LEU A 626 20.74 -13.34 -6.12
C LEU A 626 21.29 -13.21 -4.70
N TYR A 627 22.49 -13.75 -4.42
CA TYR A 627 23.05 -13.71 -3.07
C TYR A 627 23.43 -12.28 -2.69
N GLU A 628 24.10 -11.57 -3.59
CA GLU A 628 24.42 -10.16 -3.42
C GLU A 628 23.15 -9.32 -3.16
N ALA A 629 22.07 -9.57 -3.91
CA ALA A 629 20.80 -8.86 -3.70
C ALA A 629 20.17 -9.17 -2.34
N ILE A 630 20.26 -10.43 -1.86
CA ILE A 630 19.81 -10.82 -0.51
C ILE A 630 20.60 -10.06 0.54
N GLU A 631 21.92 -10.04 0.44
CA GLU A 631 22.82 -9.35 1.39
C GLU A 631 22.59 -7.84 1.42
N ARG A 632 22.51 -7.20 0.23
CA ARG A 632 22.22 -5.76 0.11
C ARG A 632 20.86 -5.41 0.70
N TYR A 633 19.86 -6.26 0.48
CA TYR A 633 18.53 -6.07 1.06
C TYR A 633 18.55 -6.25 2.58
N THR A 634 19.17 -7.31 3.13
CA THR A 634 19.18 -7.57 4.57
C THR A 634 19.96 -6.50 5.33
N PHE A 635 21.06 -5.99 4.75
CA PHE A 635 21.80 -4.85 5.28
C PHE A 635 20.96 -3.56 5.29
N SER A 636 20.16 -3.31 4.25
CA SER A 636 19.33 -2.10 4.15
C SER A 636 17.95 -2.23 4.83
N ARG A 637 17.51 -3.46 5.16
CA ARG A 637 16.21 -3.78 5.76
C ARG A 637 15.86 -2.99 7.03
N PRO A 638 16.79 -2.76 7.99
CA PRO A 638 16.50 -1.96 9.19
C PRO A 638 16.01 -0.54 8.89
N ARG A 639 16.36 0.03 7.72
CA ARG A 639 15.91 1.36 7.29
C ARG A 639 14.38 1.47 7.15
N PHE A 640 13.67 0.36 7.00
CA PHE A 640 12.21 0.34 6.92
C PHE A 640 11.53 0.45 8.28
N LEU A 641 12.18 -0.02 9.35
CA LEU A 641 11.58 -0.17 10.67
C LEU A 641 11.38 1.18 11.38
N HIS A 642 12.26 2.15 11.14
CA HIS A 642 12.32 3.40 11.90
C HIS A 642 12.35 3.11 13.41
N SER A 643 11.28 3.42 14.15
CA SER A 643 11.14 3.15 15.60
C SER A 643 10.29 1.91 15.92
N ALA A 644 9.91 1.12 14.93
CA ALA A 644 9.10 -0.10 15.13
C ALA A 644 9.98 -1.30 15.50
N THR A 645 9.40 -2.22 16.28
CA THR A 645 10.02 -3.52 16.57
C THR A 645 10.13 -4.35 15.30
N ASP A 646 11.26 -5.06 15.16
CA ASP A 646 11.47 -5.96 14.05
C ASP A 646 10.56 -7.21 14.15
N SER A 647 9.78 -7.48 13.10
CA SER A 647 8.95 -8.68 13.00
C SER A 647 9.73 -9.96 12.68
N GLN A 648 11.04 -9.87 12.44
CA GLN A 648 11.95 -10.94 12.00
C GLN A 648 11.57 -11.58 10.64
N THR A 649 10.51 -11.12 10.00
CA THR A 649 10.11 -11.59 8.66
C THR A 649 11.07 -11.04 7.61
N PHE A 650 11.49 -11.88 6.67
CA PHE A 650 12.41 -11.48 5.61
C PHE A 650 11.91 -10.24 4.86
N PHE A 651 10.66 -10.26 4.39
CA PHE A 651 10.02 -9.09 3.81
C PHE A 651 9.36 -8.20 4.87
N VAL A 652 9.71 -6.91 4.87
CA VAL A 652 9.08 -5.89 5.73
C VAL A 652 8.55 -4.72 4.92
N LYS A 653 7.52 -4.06 5.43
CA LYS A 653 6.98 -2.83 4.84
C LYS A 653 7.66 -1.60 5.43
N THR A 654 7.77 -0.55 4.63
CA THR A 654 8.22 0.76 5.12
C THR A 654 7.22 1.28 6.15
N VAL A 655 7.65 1.36 7.42
CA VAL A 655 6.82 1.84 8.53
C VAL A 655 6.53 3.32 8.33
N LYS A 656 5.24 3.69 8.41
CA LYS A 656 4.76 5.08 8.32
C LYS A 656 4.44 5.60 9.71
N LYS A 657 4.39 6.92 9.90
CA LYS A 657 3.99 7.55 11.18
C LYS A 657 2.65 7.04 11.76
N THR A 658 1.77 6.49 10.93
CA THR A 658 0.45 5.98 11.31
C THR A 658 0.40 4.45 11.51
N SER A 659 1.51 3.74 11.32
CA SER A 659 1.61 2.27 11.43
C SER A 659 2.72 1.94 12.41
N ALA A 660 2.45 1.08 13.40
CA ALA A 660 3.47 0.60 14.35
C ALA A 660 4.07 -0.74 13.95
N ASP A 661 3.40 -1.51 13.09
CA ASP A 661 3.84 -2.84 12.65
C ASP A 661 4.61 -2.73 11.33
N ALA A 662 5.70 -3.48 11.18
CA ALA A 662 6.51 -3.60 9.96
C ALA A 662 6.20 -4.87 9.14
N ALA A 663 5.47 -5.83 9.71
CA ALA A 663 5.09 -7.06 9.01
C ALA A 663 4.03 -6.79 7.93
N TYR A 664 4.13 -7.52 6.83
CA TYR A 664 3.08 -7.57 5.83
C TYR A 664 1.91 -8.44 6.29
N ASP A 665 0.69 -7.96 6.06
CA ASP A 665 -0.54 -8.77 6.06
C ASP A 665 -0.90 -9.17 4.61
N GLN A 666 -2.01 -9.90 4.43
CA GLN A 666 -2.44 -10.36 3.11
C GLN A 666 -2.68 -9.22 2.12
N THR A 667 -3.34 -8.15 2.57
CA THR A 667 -3.74 -7.02 1.73
C THR A 667 -2.52 -6.18 1.34
N THR A 668 -1.67 -5.86 2.32
CA THR A 668 -0.47 -5.05 2.13
C THR A 668 0.59 -5.78 1.32
N PHE A 669 0.73 -7.10 1.46
CA PHE A 669 1.63 -7.88 0.60
C PHE A 669 1.11 -7.94 -0.84
N TYR A 670 -0.20 -8.15 -1.02
CA TYR A 670 -0.83 -8.11 -2.34
C TYR A 670 -0.63 -6.75 -3.02
N GLU A 671 -0.88 -5.65 -2.30
CA GLU A 671 -0.68 -4.29 -2.82
C GLU A 671 0.79 -3.98 -3.10
N ALA A 672 1.72 -4.46 -2.26
CA ALA A 672 3.15 -4.31 -2.53
C ALA A 672 3.56 -5.03 -3.82
N TRP A 673 3.09 -6.27 -4.01
CA TRP A 673 3.33 -7.02 -5.23
C TRP A 673 2.73 -6.33 -6.46
N ARG A 674 1.46 -5.94 -6.37
CA ARG A 674 0.75 -5.24 -7.44
C ARG A 674 1.47 -3.95 -7.82
N LEU A 675 1.94 -3.19 -6.84
CA LEU A 675 2.70 -1.96 -7.08
C LEU A 675 4.03 -2.23 -7.80
N THR A 676 4.71 -3.34 -7.47
CA THR A 676 5.90 -3.79 -8.21
C THR A 676 5.57 -4.04 -9.68
N ILE A 677 4.48 -4.78 -9.95
CA ILE A 677 4.04 -5.04 -11.34
C ILE A 677 3.66 -3.76 -12.05
N GLN A 678 2.94 -2.84 -11.38
CA GLN A 678 2.59 -1.55 -11.97
C GLN A 678 3.82 -0.74 -12.36
N ARG A 679 4.86 -0.74 -11.51
CA ARG A 679 6.09 0.05 -11.72
C ARG A 679 7.01 -0.51 -12.80
N TYR A 680 7.21 -1.82 -12.80
CA TYR A 680 8.27 -2.45 -13.59
C TYR A 680 7.77 -3.54 -14.54
N GLY A 681 6.58 -4.10 -14.29
CA GLY A 681 6.05 -5.19 -15.11
C GLY A 681 5.37 -4.71 -16.39
N ILE A 682 4.51 -3.71 -16.27
CA ILE A 682 3.66 -3.23 -17.37
C ILE A 682 4.48 -2.29 -18.26
N TYR A 683 4.65 -2.66 -19.53
CA TYR A 683 5.27 -1.77 -20.51
C TYR A 683 4.42 -0.51 -20.73
N ASN A 684 5.05 0.64 -20.67
CA ASN A 684 4.44 1.94 -20.87
C ASN A 684 5.00 2.57 -22.16
N PRO A 685 4.20 2.66 -23.23
CA PRO A 685 4.66 3.16 -24.53
C PRO A 685 5.05 4.64 -24.48
N TYR A 686 4.49 5.42 -23.56
CA TYR A 686 4.80 6.84 -23.44
C TYR A 686 6.15 7.10 -22.77
N THR A 687 6.62 6.17 -21.93
CA THR A 687 7.91 6.31 -21.22
C THR A 687 8.99 5.37 -21.74
N GLY A 688 8.63 4.36 -22.55
CA GLY A 688 9.55 3.29 -22.97
C GLY A 688 10.06 2.42 -21.82
N ARG A 689 9.34 2.38 -20.68
CA ARG A 689 9.75 1.65 -19.46
C ARG A 689 8.76 0.55 -19.12
N GLY A 690 9.18 -0.40 -18.31
CA GLY A 690 8.41 -1.59 -17.97
C GLY A 690 8.73 -2.76 -18.90
N ALA A 691 8.49 -3.98 -18.43
CA ALA A 691 9.09 -5.16 -19.05
C ALA A 691 8.25 -5.84 -20.15
N ILE A 692 6.92 -5.86 -20.01
CA ILE A 692 6.06 -6.73 -20.82
C ILE A 692 4.86 -5.94 -21.36
N ASP A 693 4.69 -5.99 -22.69
CA ASP A 693 3.54 -5.39 -23.36
C ASP A 693 2.26 -6.20 -23.13
N GLY A 694 1.12 -5.50 -22.98
CA GLY A 694 -0.18 -6.11 -22.67
C GLY A 694 -0.33 -6.70 -21.26
N LEU A 695 0.71 -6.66 -20.42
CA LEU A 695 0.61 -7.13 -19.03
C LEU A 695 -0.33 -6.24 -18.21
N LEU A 696 -1.18 -6.85 -17.38
CA LEU A 696 -2.06 -6.11 -16.47
C LEU A 696 -1.63 -6.26 -15.00
N PRO A 697 -2.03 -5.32 -14.12
CA PRO A 697 -1.72 -5.40 -12.69
C PRO A 697 -2.29 -6.69 -12.09
N HIS A 698 -1.48 -7.41 -11.31
CA HIS A 698 -1.86 -8.69 -10.72
C HIS A 698 -1.12 -8.96 -9.40
N GLY A 699 -1.49 -10.05 -8.73
CA GLY A 699 -0.99 -10.40 -7.40
C GLY A 699 -0.02 -11.58 -7.37
N PRO A 700 0.50 -11.95 -6.19
CA PRO A 700 1.52 -12.98 -6.01
C PRO A 700 1.10 -14.38 -6.49
N HIS A 701 -0.19 -14.70 -6.50
CA HIS A 701 -0.65 -16.03 -6.94
C HIS A 701 -0.30 -16.30 -8.40
N ASN A 702 -0.29 -15.26 -9.25
CA ASN A 702 -0.05 -15.40 -10.67
C ASN A 702 1.38 -15.84 -11.02
N VAL A 703 2.36 -15.68 -10.13
CA VAL A 703 3.69 -16.28 -10.34
C VAL A 703 3.65 -17.81 -10.28
N ARG A 704 2.77 -18.38 -9.47
CA ARG A 704 2.56 -19.83 -9.45
C ARG A 704 1.96 -20.30 -10.76
N ASP A 705 1.03 -19.53 -11.33
CA ASP A 705 0.44 -19.82 -12.64
C ASP A 705 1.51 -19.83 -13.74
N VAL A 706 2.41 -18.84 -13.71
CA VAL A 706 3.55 -18.74 -14.65
C VAL A 706 4.47 -19.95 -14.52
N LEU A 707 4.82 -20.35 -13.30
CA LEU A 707 5.73 -21.50 -13.08
C LEU A 707 5.10 -22.82 -13.50
N ALA A 708 3.87 -23.09 -13.06
CA ALA A 708 3.15 -24.30 -13.41
C ALA A 708 3.01 -24.41 -14.94
N THR A 709 2.62 -23.30 -15.59
CA THR A 709 2.46 -23.27 -17.06
C THR A 709 3.79 -23.41 -17.78
N HIS A 710 4.86 -22.77 -17.30
CA HIS A 710 6.18 -22.89 -17.92
C HIS A 710 6.71 -24.33 -17.89
N ILE A 711 6.65 -24.97 -16.71
CA ILE A 711 7.09 -26.35 -16.57
C ILE A 711 6.19 -27.26 -17.40
N LEU A 712 4.87 -27.06 -17.36
CA LEU A 712 3.95 -27.85 -18.15
C LEU A 712 4.20 -27.74 -19.66
N LYS A 713 4.50 -26.53 -20.17
CA LYS A 713 4.86 -26.33 -21.59
C LYS A 713 6.21 -26.97 -21.95
N LYS A 714 7.18 -26.97 -21.03
CA LYS A 714 8.52 -27.50 -21.29
C LYS A 714 8.63 -29.01 -21.13
N THR A 715 7.86 -29.60 -20.22
CA THR A 715 8.01 -31.02 -19.86
C THR A 715 6.77 -31.86 -20.15
N GLY A 716 5.61 -31.24 -20.35
CA GLY A 716 4.33 -31.93 -20.53
C GLY A 716 3.82 -32.66 -19.26
N SER A 717 4.58 -32.63 -18.16
CA SER A 717 4.29 -33.40 -16.95
C SER A 717 3.52 -32.59 -15.92
N TYR A 718 2.30 -33.03 -15.62
CA TYR A 718 1.50 -32.47 -14.52
C TYR A 718 2.15 -32.69 -13.15
N GLU A 719 2.88 -33.79 -12.96
CA GLU A 719 3.57 -34.09 -11.71
C GLU A 719 4.71 -33.09 -11.45
N GLN A 720 5.57 -32.87 -12.43
CA GLN A 720 6.67 -31.91 -12.30
C GLN A 720 6.17 -30.49 -12.07
N ALA A 721 5.11 -30.09 -12.79
CA ALA A 721 4.46 -28.81 -12.56
C ALA A 721 3.85 -28.72 -11.15
N SER A 722 3.29 -29.82 -10.62
CA SER A 722 2.72 -29.88 -9.27
C SER A 722 3.78 -29.72 -8.18
N TYR A 723 4.96 -30.32 -8.34
CA TYR A 723 6.08 -30.17 -7.41
C TYR A 723 6.57 -28.72 -7.31
N ALA A 724 6.66 -28.04 -8.45
CA ALA A 724 7.12 -26.65 -8.51
C ALA A 724 6.20 -25.66 -7.79
N ILE A 725 4.91 -25.99 -7.64
CA ILE A 725 3.95 -25.17 -6.91
C ILE A 725 3.44 -25.84 -5.62
N GLN A 726 3.96 -26.99 -5.21
CA GLN A 726 3.52 -27.70 -4.01
C GLN A 726 2.00 -27.94 -4.00
N ASP A 727 1.47 -28.42 -5.13
CA ASP A 727 0.07 -28.81 -5.31
C ASP A 727 -0.03 -30.26 -5.79
N THR A 728 -1.25 -30.77 -6.03
CA THR A 728 -1.42 -32.12 -6.59
C THR A 728 -1.50 -32.12 -8.12
N PRO A 729 -1.07 -33.20 -8.81
CA PRO A 729 -1.14 -33.29 -10.27
C PRO A 729 -2.56 -33.08 -10.82
N GLU A 730 -3.59 -33.57 -10.13
CA GLU A 730 -5.00 -33.44 -10.55
C GLU A 730 -5.44 -31.97 -10.53
N MET A 731 -5.01 -31.22 -9.51
CA MET A 731 -5.28 -29.79 -9.42
C MET A 731 -4.58 -29.03 -10.54
N VAL A 732 -3.34 -29.39 -10.88
CA VAL A 732 -2.62 -28.79 -12.01
C VAL A 732 -3.30 -29.09 -13.34
N ALA A 733 -3.69 -30.34 -13.58
CA ALA A 733 -4.39 -30.74 -14.80
C ALA A 733 -5.70 -29.95 -14.99
N LYS A 734 -6.48 -29.82 -13.92
CA LYS A 734 -7.73 -29.06 -13.91
C LYS A 734 -7.55 -27.57 -14.21
N HIS A 735 -6.49 -26.95 -13.68
CA HIS A 735 -6.31 -25.50 -13.76
C HIS A 735 -5.46 -25.04 -14.96
N TYR A 736 -4.46 -25.81 -15.37
CA TYR A 736 -3.47 -25.40 -16.39
C TYR A 736 -3.49 -26.27 -17.65
N GLY A 737 -4.31 -27.34 -17.68
CA GLY A 737 -4.37 -28.27 -18.82
C GLY A 737 -4.62 -27.59 -20.17
N ARG A 738 -5.28 -26.43 -20.18
CA ARG A 738 -5.55 -25.62 -21.39
C ARG A 738 -4.30 -25.02 -22.05
N PHE A 739 -3.19 -24.89 -21.31
CA PHE A 739 -1.93 -24.32 -21.82
C PHE A 739 -0.94 -25.39 -22.28
N LEU A 740 -1.34 -26.66 -22.21
CA LEU A 740 -0.54 -27.75 -22.74
C LEU A 740 -0.46 -27.59 -24.26
N PRO A 741 0.73 -27.72 -24.87
CA PRO A 741 0.86 -27.71 -26.33
C PRO A 741 -0.09 -28.75 -26.96
N GLN A 742 -0.79 -28.36 -28.03
CA GLN A 742 -1.73 -29.24 -28.72
C GLN A 742 -1.02 -30.49 -29.28
N ASP A 743 0.28 -30.37 -29.54
CA ASP A 743 1.11 -31.43 -30.11
C ASP A 743 1.86 -32.21 -29.02
N LYS A 744 1.12 -33.00 -28.22
CA LYS A 744 1.73 -33.92 -27.23
C LYS A 744 2.65 -34.94 -27.90
N ALA A 745 2.35 -35.30 -29.15
CA ALA A 745 3.11 -36.26 -29.94
C ALA A 745 4.50 -35.70 -30.28
N ALA A 746 4.64 -34.41 -30.61
CA ALA A 746 5.93 -33.78 -30.85
C ALA A 746 6.85 -33.77 -29.61
N LEU A 747 6.31 -33.50 -28.41
CA LEU A 747 7.10 -33.57 -27.16
C LEU A 747 7.54 -35.01 -26.82
N ALA A 748 6.65 -35.98 -27.01
CA ALA A 748 6.99 -37.39 -26.85
C ALA A 748 8.05 -37.83 -27.89
N ALA A 749 7.92 -37.37 -29.13
CA ALA A 749 8.88 -37.63 -30.20
C ALA A 749 10.26 -37.02 -29.89
N GLN A 750 10.36 -35.83 -29.30
CA GLN A 750 11.65 -35.26 -28.87
C GLN A 750 12.34 -36.11 -27.79
N VAL A 751 11.59 -36.67 -26.84
CA VAL A 751 12.15 -37.58 -25.83
C VAL A 751 12.60 -38.89 -26.45
N LEU A 752 11.80 -39.46 -27.37
CA LEU A 752 12.17 -40.67 -28.11
C LEU A 752 13.40 -40.42 -28.99
N ASN A 753 13.45 -39.30 -29.71
CA ASN A 753 14.56 -38.91 -30.59
C ASN A 753 15.88 -38.75 -29.83
N LYS A 754 15.86 -38.22 -28.60
CA LYS A 754 17.08 -38.18 -27.76
C LYS A 754 17.66 -39.55 -27.47
N VAL A 755 16.83 -40.60 -27.39
CA VAL A 755 17.30 -41.99 -27.24
C VAL A 755 17.93 -42.47 -28.54
N TRP A 756 17.33 -42.14 -29.69
CA TRP A 756 17.87 -42.50 -31.01
C TRP A 756 19.17 -41.74 -31.34
N GLU A 757 19.28 -40.46 -30.96
CA GLU A 757 20.47 -39.62 -31.12
C GLU A 757 21.62 -40.08 -30.21
N ALA A 758 21.33 -40.42 -28.94
CA ALA A 758 22.32 -41.00 -28.03
C ALA A 758 22.83 -42.37 -28.50
N SER A 759 22.03 -43.09 -29.30
CA SER A 759 22.41 -44.37 -29.90
C SER A 759 23.23 -44.21 -31.19
N SER A 760 23.25 -43.01 -31.77
CA SER A 760 23.96 -42.71 -33.04
C SER A 760 25.41 -42.22 -32.84
N HIS A 761 25.86 -42.13 -31.57
CA HIS A 761 27.23 -41.76 -31.19
C HIS A 761 27.99 -42.92 -30.51
N LYS A 762 27.60 -44.16 -30.77
CA LYS A 762 28.37 -45.36 -30.41
C LYS A 762 28.90 -46.07 -31.63
#